data_AF-A0A1U7HWJ7-F1
#
_entry.id   AF-A0A1U7HWJ7-F1
#
_cell.length_a   1.000
_cell.length_b   1.000
_cell.length_c   1.000
_cell.angle_alpha   90.00
_cell.angle_beta   90.00
_cell.angle_gamma   90.00
#
_symmetry.space_group_name_H-M   'P 1'
#
loop_
_entity.id
_entity.type
_entity.pdbx_description
1 polymer ?
#
loop_
_entity_poly.entity_id
_entity_poly.type
_entity_poly.pdbx_seq_one_letter_code
_entity_poly.pdbx_strand_id
1 'polypeptide(L)'
;MANNHVIFIHPDGASPAHFTMARLVKEGPDGRLNWDTLDEARVYLGHMEDQLTGTSNGGAVTHATGVKVYAESFGFEVVRDENGNPVIDEASGRVVEKELTALSGTNQTIMQEAVAANKATALINSGVIAEPGSGAFAAKVGQADVPAGATGFGAFPRGQFAEITRQVVESGIDVILGGGLVNYLPVGTKPPAEAVYAESAQQLDAISTDANIRPDINLIELAESLGYTVVYTEEQLKAAAANPKVLKVLGIFANEDTFNDNIPTPEGNLRGVEENLLATDTEPYVPTAPTVGEMLKAAQTILERNPKFENGSFTVLEEEGTDNFGNVNNASGTLEALLRTDEAIGVAKEFYERHPNTLIITAADSDAGGLQIDDTDEIVGTFRTNPTGLDLPEFPDFENPGDGQNGVGTEAFVTQPSASGNTYNFGAAWAGTPDFAGAIVSKAHGLNADKLPVTLDNTDIYRAMYETLFGVDLPDREVPEFVPAPEATKDTGNVIFIHPDGTSPSMYGFARVVSEGPDGRLNYDQFSHSGVYLGHMRDQIVGTSNAGAVTHATGVKAQAGSFGLDEFGDPVVSRSGKRGVTILEEAIASGKATAVINSGFIAEPGTGAFLAEVENRSDVTEITKQILESGVDIILGGGEIHYLPVGTVGRFGQEGIRTDGRNLIEEAEAAGYTVVFSKEELQNLPEGTTQLLGIFAAEDTYNDNPEELNQSLGLDSYGQFLPDGTPTNPPTISEMLAAALPILSADPDGFMVVAEEEGTDNLANNNNSRGTLEATLRADAAFGVAMDFIREQDPNTLLITAADSEAGGIQVWQPTPFAPALPETVDAALTLPTNPTDTETFQNPVDGSEGRIPPLTTFQAQPSLDGEMGNFVTAWAGTSDFSGSIVAKTYGMNADLLNSTVDNTEIYQIMYQTLFGLNSLPDYQDGTNESDELVGGDGRDVIVAFGGDDTVAGGLGDDILYGGEGNDLLRGDLNLRAPQNYRRGGNDIIYGGTGNDRISGKSGNDTLYGEAGDDIIWGDAGDDLLWGGLGNDTLIGNNFSGGSGRNTFVLAAGEGTDTIIDFHAGRDKIGLTNGLTFRDLAIGQSGSSSLITLGEEILAVVNGVHANDFTANMFVAV
;
A
#
# COMPACT_ATOMS: atom_id res chain seq x y z
N MET A 1 -37.25 -10.53 -0.91
CA MET A 1 -35.92 -10.17 -0.38
C MET A 1 -36.15 -9.51 0.98
N ALA A 2 -36.59 -10.30 1.95
CA ALA A 2 -36.85 -9.83 3.31
C ALA A 2 -35.64 -10.27 4.13
N ASN A 3 -35.04 -9.34 4.89
CA ASN A 3 -33.84 -9.54 5.74
C ASN A 3 -32.47 -9.35 5.04
N ASN A 4 -32.31 -8.29 4.24
CA ASN A 4 -30.99 -7.79 3.81
C ASN A 4 -30.58 -6.60 4.69
N HIS A 5 -29.29 -6.46 4.96
CA HIS A 5 -28.76 -5.45 5.87
C HIS A 5 -27.64 -4.64 5.21
N VAL A 6 -27.52 -3.38 5.61
CA VAL A 6 -26.38 -2.53 5.25
C VAL A 6 -25.84 -1.91 6.53
N ILE A 7 -24.51 -1.96 6.68
CA ILE A 7 -23.75 -1.21 7.67
C ILE A 7 -22.77 -0.33 6.88
N PHE A 8 -23.07 0.96 6.83
CA PHE A 8 -22.20 1.97 6.25
C PHE A 8 -21.38 2.62 7.38
N ILE A 9 -20.06 2.61 7.23
CA ILE A 9 -19.11 3.18 8.18
C ILE A 9 -18.36 4.30 7.44
N HIS A 10 -18.48 5.53 7.92
CA HIS A 10 -17.86 6.73 7.37
C HIS A 10 -16.71 7.16 8.30
N PRO A 11 -15.48 6.66 8.09
CA PRO A 11 -14.30 7.24 8.73
C PRO A 11 -13.96 8.53 7.97
N ASP A 12 -14.52 9.65 8.41
CA ASP A 12 -14.40 10.95 7.73
C ASP A 12 -12.91 11.32 7.56
N GLY A 13 -12.51 11.82 6.39
CA GLY A 13 -11.14 12.22 6.13
C GLY A 13 -10.08 11.09 6.04
N ALA A 14 -10.46 9.81 6.08
CA ALA A 14 -9.48 8.72 6.15
C ALA A 14 -9.00 8.18 4.78
N SER A 15 -7.67 8.06 4.63
CA SER A 15 -6.97 7.43 3.51
C SER A 15 -6.23 6.14 3.95
N PRO A 16 -5.61 5.36 3.04
CA PRO A 16 -4.79 4.22 3.42
C PRO A 16 -3.63 4.60 4.36
N ALA A 17 -3.08 5.82 4.27
CA ALA A 17 -2.00 6.28 5.14
C ALA A 17 -2.42 6.31 6.61
N HIS A 18 -3.65 6.79 6.85
CA HIS A 18 -4.30 6.78 8.14
C HIS A 18 -4.38 5.33 8.68
N PHE A 19 -4.95 4.40 7.92
CA PHE A 19 -5.03 3.00 8.34
C PHE A 19 -3.66 2.33 8.50
N THR A 20 -2.64 2.73 7.73
CA THR A 20 -1.27 2.27 7.90
C THR A 20 -0.70 2.69 9.25
N MET A 21 -0.87 3.95 9.67
CA MET A 21 -0.50 4.40 11.02
C MET A 21 -1.14 3.53 12.11
N ALA A 22 -2.46 3.30 12.02
CA ALA A 22 -3.17 2.48 12.99
C ALA A 22 -2.71 1.01 12.99
N ARG A 23 -2.43 0.44 11.82
CA ARG A 23 -1.94 -0.95 11.65
C ARG A 23 -0.60 -1.12 12.33
N LEU A 24 0.35 -0.22 12.06
CA LEU A 24 1.70 -0.26 12.60
C LEU A 24 1.69 -0.27 14.14
N VAL A 25 0.88 0.57 14.78
CA VAL A 25 0.80 0.65 16.25
C VAL A 25 0.08 -0.55 16.86
N LYS A 26 -0.99 -1.06 16.22
CA LYS A 26 -1.86 -2.09 16.80
C LYS A 26 -1.42 -3.52 16.50
N GLU A 27 -1.08 -3.80 15.25
CA GLU A 27 -0.86 -5.15 14.73
C GLU A 27 0.56 -5.34 14.16
N GLY A 28 1.29 -4.25 13.92
CA GLY A 28 2.63 -4.27 13.33
C GLY A 28 2.58 -4.27 11.80
N PRO A 29 3.75 -4.20 11.14
CA PRO A 29 3.86 -4.05 9.69
C PRO A 29 3.31 -5.26 8.92
N ASP A 30 3.49 -6.47 9.44
CA ASP A 30 2.94 -7.71 8.88
C ASP A 30 1.50 -8.01 9.34
N GLY A 31 0.99 -7.23 10.30
CA GLY A 31 -0.32 -7.40 10.90
C GLY A 31 -1.47 -7.02 9.97
N ARG A 32 -2.71 -7.32 10.37
CA ARG A 32 -3.92 -6.95 9.64
C ARG A 32 -4.97 -6.39 10.60
N LEU A 33 -5.38 -5.16 10.35
CA LEU A 33 -6.57 -4.56 10.97
C LEU A 33 -7.84 -5.27 10.47
N ASN A 34 -8.98 -5.07 11.14
CA ASN A 34 -10.28 -5.51 10.61
C ASN A 34 -10.57 -4.85 9.26
N TRP A 35 -10.19 -3.57 9.08
CA TRP A 35 -10.28 -2.89 7.78
C TRP A 35 -9.49 -3.59 6.67
N ASP A 36 -8.31 -4.15 6.99
CA ASP A 36 -7.46 -4.84 6.01
C ASP A 36 -8.08 -6.14 5.49
N THR A 37 -9.00 -6.71 6.26
CA THR A 37 -9.63 -8.01 5.97
C THR A 37 -10.99 -7.89 5.28
N LEU A 38 -11.41 -6.69 4.87
CA LEU A 38 -12.58 -6.51 4.01
C LEU A 38 -12.24 -6.98 2.59
N ASP A 39 -13.18 -7.63 1.89
CA ASP A 39 -12.89 -8.42 0.67
C ASP A 39 -12.45 -7.58 -0.52
N GLU A 40 -12.95 -6.35 -0.60
CA GLU A 40 -12.85 -5.51 -1.78
C GLU A 40 -12.21 -4.18 -1.42
N ALA A 41 -11.15 -3.77 -2.13
CA ALA A 41 -10.58 -2.42 -2.07
C ALA A 41 -10.84 -1.67 -3.36
N ARG A 42 -11.25 -0.40 -3.27
CA ARG A 42 -11.71 0.43 -4.40
C ARG A 42 -11.17 1.85 -4.29
N VAL A 43 -10.53 2.34 -5.36
CA VAL A 43 -10.11 3.75 -5.43
C VAL A 43 -11.36 4.62 -5.53
N TYR A 44 -11.49 5.60 -4.64
CA TYR A 44 -12.70 6.41 -4.48
C TYR A 44 -12.55 7.79 -5.14
N LEU A 45 -13.56 8.20 -5.91
CA LEU A 45 -13.62 9.53 -6.55
C LEU A 45 -14.63 10.43 -5.82
N GLY A 46 -14.08 11.31 -4.98
CA GLY A 46 -14.85 12.12 -4.03
C GLY A 46 -15.34 13.47 -4.52
N HIS A 47 -15.14 13.85 -5.79
CA HIS A 47 -15.44 15.21 -6.26
C HIS A 47 -16.94 15.56 -6.18
N MET A 48 -17.19 16.86 -6.03
CA MET A 48 -18.52 17.48 -5.95
C MET A 48 -18.92 18.11 -7.29
N GLU A 49 -20.13 18.68 -7.37
CA GLU A 49 -20.61 19.38 -8.58
C GLU A 49 -19.74 20.61 -8.91
N ASP A 50 -19.12 21.23 -7.90
CA ASP A 50 -18.42 22.51 -8.02
C ASP A 50 -16.95 22.50 -7.61
N GLN A 51 -16.42 21.37 -7.14
CA GLN A 51 -15.03 21.27 -6.69
C GLN A 51 -14.50 19.84 -6.69
N LEU A 52 -13.18 19.72 -6.73
CA LEU A 52 -12.44 18.46 -6.76
C LEU A 52 -12.38 17.77 -5.39
N THR A 53 -12.12 18.54 -4.33
CA THR A 53 -12.07 18.03 -2.96
C THR A 53 -13.49 17.71 -2.48
N GLY A 54 -13.69 16.50 -1.95
CA GLY A 54 -14.91 16.16 -1.23
C GLY A 54 -15.09 17.05 0.01
N THR A 55 -16.31 17.14 0.52
CA THR A 55 -16.58 17.76 1.82
C THR A 55 -17.54 16.88 2.57
N SER A 56 -17.50 16.90 3.90
CA SER A 56 -18.35 16.03 4.71
C SER A 56 -19.82 16.26 4.34
N ASN A 57 -20.19 17.51 4.03
CA ASN A 57 -21.53 17.86 3.55
C ASN A 57 -21.88 17.24 2.19
N GLY A 58 -21.12 17.59 1.16
CA GLY A 58 -21.44 17.18 -0.20
C GLY A 58 -21.30 15.66 -0.37
N GLY A 59 -20.26 15.08 0.23
CA GLY A 59 -20.01 13.64 0.30
C GLY A 59 -21.16 12.90 0.98
N ALA A 60 -21.54 13.30 2.19
CA ALA A 60 -22.62 12.64 2.92
C ALA A 60 -23.98 12.78 2.22
N VAL A 61 -24.31 13.94 1.67
CA VAL A 61 -25.52 14.12 0.86
C VAL A 61 -25.48 13.18 -0.34
N THR A 62 -24.33 13.09 -1.02
CA THR A 62 -24.15 12.18 -2.16
C THR A 62 -24.33 10.72 -1.76
N HIS A 63 -23.78 10.27 -0.63
CA HIS A 63 -24.01 8.92 -0.12
C HIS A 63 -25.46 8.69 0.36
N ALA A 64 -26.14 9.74 0.81
CA ALA A 64 -27.52 9.67 1.28
C ALA A 64 -28.56 9.70 0.14
N THR A 65 -28.21 10.26 -1.03
CA THR A 65 -29.16 10.46 -2.15
C THR A 65 -28.71 9.93 -3.50
N GLY A 66 -27.44 9.56 -3.69
CA GLY A 66 -26.88 9.07 -4.95
C GLY A 66 -26.72 10.15 -6.03
N VAL A 67 -26.63 11.42 -5.62
CA VAL A 67 -26.56 12.58 -6.53
C VAL A 67 -25.47 13.49 -6.04
N LYS A 68 -24.50 13.83 -6.90
CA LYS A 68 -23.50 14.86 -6.62
C LYS A 68 -24.18 16.21 -6.45
N VAL A 69 -23.70 16.97 -5.49
CA VAL A 69 -24.25 18.28 -5.12
C VAL A 69 -23.13 19.30 -4.98
N TYR A 70 -23.51 20.56 -4.82
CA TYR A 70 -22.59 21.59 -4.35
C TYR A 70 -22.05 21.24 -2.96
N ALA A 71 -20.79 21.54 -2.74
CA ALA A 71 -20.05 21.15 -1.54
C ALA A 71 -20.64 21.58 -0.19
N GLU A 72 -21.55 22.56 -0.13
CA GLU A 72 -22.23 23.00 1.11
C GLU A 72 -23.74 22.72 1.09
N SER A 73 -24.22 21.88 0.17
CA SER A 73 -25.60 21.42 0.13
C SER A 73 -25.93 20.51 1.32
N PHE A 74 -27.17 20.60 1.79
CA PHE A 74 -27.72 19.70 2.81
C PHE A 74 -29.15 19.26 2.43
N GLY A 75 -29.26 18.54 1.31
CA GLY A 75 -30.53 18.03 0.77
C GLY A 75 -31.30 19.01 -0.14
N PHE A 76 -30.66 20.11 -0.53
CA PHE A 76 -31.19 21.10 -1.47
C PHE A 76 -30.16 21.40 -2.57
N GLU A 77 -30.61 21.51 -3.82
CA GLU A 77 -29.77 21.88 -4.95
C GLU A 77 -30.02 23.33 -5.37
N VAL A 78 -28.98 23.98 -5.88
CA VAL A 78 -29.04 25.34 -6.40
C VAL A 78 -29.81 25.34 -7.73
N VAL A 79 -30.81 26.21 -7.86
CA VAL A 79 -31.50 26.43 -9.13
C VAL A 79 -30.62 27.31 -10.01
N ARG A 80 -30.36 26.85 -11.23
CA ARG A 80 -29.54 27.58 -12.23
C ARG A 80 -30.36 28.22 -13.33
N ASP A 81 -29.82 29.31 -13.87
CA ASP A 81 -30.30 29.91 -15.10
C ASP A 81 -29.80 29.15 -16.35
N GLU A 82 -30.17 29.62 -17.54
CA GLU A 82 -29.77 29.02 -18.82
C GLU A 82 -28.26 29.09 -19.11
N ASN A 83 -27.50 29.86 -18.33
CA ASN A 83 -26.06 30.01 -18.43
C ASN A 83 -25.31 29.28 -17.30
N GLY A 84 -26.02 28.49 -16.48
CA GLY A 84 -25.44 27.75 -15.37
C GLY A 84 -25.18 28.58 -14.11
N ASN A 85 -25.58 29.85 -14.07
CA ASN A 85 -25.39 30.69 -12.88
C ASN A 85 -26.47 30.39 -11.84
N PRO A 86 -26.14 30.41 -10.54
CA PRO A 86 -27.13 30.39 -9.46
C PRO A 86 -28.18 31.47 -9.67
N VAL A 87 -29.45 31.10 -9.69
CA VAL A 87 -30.57 32.04 -9.73
C VAL A 87 -30.64 32.73 -8.39
N ILE A 88 -30.60 34.06 -8.40
CA ILE A 88 -30.74 34.86 -7.18
C ILE A 88 -32.16 35.42 -7.10
N ASP A 89 -32.84 35.18 -5.97
CA ASP A 89 -34.10 35.85 -5.65
C ASP A 89 -33.80 37.34 -5.40
N GLU A 90 -34.29 38.22 -6.27
CA GLU A 90 -34.03 39.67 -6.19
C GLU A 90 -34.60 40.33 -4.93
N ALA A 91 -35.63 39.73 -4.30
CA ALA A 91 -36.28 40.29 -3.12
C ALA A 91 -35.54 39.93 -1.82
N SER A 92 -34.97 38.72 -1.73
CA SER A 92 -34.21 38.26 -0.57
C SER A 92 -32.69 38.28 -0.74
N GLY A 93 -32.20 38.41 -1.97
CA GLY A 93 -30.77 38.25 -2.30
C GLY A 93 -30.25 36.82 -2.12
N ARG A 94 -31.15 35.82 -2.06
CA ARG A 94 -30.80 34.41 -1.79
C ARG A 94 -30.54 33.68 -3.08
N VAL A 95 -29.68 32.67 -3.05
CA VAL A 95 -29.70 31.63 -4.07
C VAL A 95 -31.04 30.90 -3.98
N VAL A 96 -31.71 30.74 -5.12
CA VAL A 96 -32.94 29.95 -5.20
C VAL A 96 -32.54 28.49 -5.12
N GLU A 97 -33.04 27.79 -4.12
CA GLU A 97 -32.81 26.36 -3.92
C GLU A 97 -34.10 25.58 -4.19
N LYS A 98 -33.97 24.34 -4.64
CA LYS A 98 -35.06 23.36 -4.71
C LYS A 98 -34.66 22.11 -3.94
N GLU A 99 -35.67 21.40 -3.44
CA GLU A 99 -35.44 20.13 -2.76
C GLU A 99 -34.81 19.12 -3.71
N LEU A 100 -33.74 18.47 -3.26
CA LEU A 100 -33.02 17.47 -4.04
C LEU A 100 -33.89 16.23 -4.29
N THR A 101 -33.87 15.74 -5.53
CA THR A 101 -34.43 14.44 -5.92
C THR A 101 -33.30 13.41 -5.91
N ALA A 102 -33.40 12.39 -5.07
CA ALA A 102 -32.44 11.29 -5.00
C ALA A 102 -32.46 10.45 -6.29
N LEU A 103 -31.40 9.66 -6.51
CA LEU A 103 -31.25 8.77 -7.65
C LEU A 103 -32.36 7.70 -7.72
N SER A 104 -32.95 7.34 -6.57
CA SER A 104 -34.17 6.51 -6.51
C SER A 104 -35.41 7.14 -7.18
N GLY A 105 -35.35 8.44 -7.50
CA GLY A 105 -36.46 9.23 -8.04
C GLY A 105 -37.41 9.77 -6.98
N THR A 106 -37.07 9.65 -5.69
CA THR A 106 -37.84 10.21 -4.57
C THR A 106 -37.20 11.49 -4.06
N ASN A 107 -37.97 12.31 -3.33
CA ASN A 107 -37.41 13.40 -2.53
C ASN A 107 -37.03 12.87 -1.13
N GLN A 108 -36.57 11.64 -0.99
CA GLN A 108 -36.16 11.06 0.30
C GLN A 108 -34.72 10.60 0.22
N THR A 109 -34.03 10.67 1.36
CA THR A 109 -32.73 10.01 1.51
C THR A 109 -32.93 8.50 1.64
N ILE A 110 -31.87 7.71 1.44
CA ILE A 110 -31.92 6.25 1.61
C ILE A 110 -32.37 5.83 3.02
N MET A 111 -31.99 6.57 4.07
CA MET A 111 -32.45 6.31 5.44
C MET A 111 -33.94 6.59 5.61
N GLN A 112 -34.46 7.69 5.05
CA GLN A 112 -35.89 8.01 5.08
C GLN A 112 -36.70 6.94 4.33
N GLU A 113 -36.19 6.44 3.20
CA GLU A 113 -36.80 5.32 2.47
C GLU A 113 -36.73 4.01 3.27
N ALA A 114 -35.63 3.74 3.98
CA ALA A 114 -35.50 2.56 4.85
C ALA A 114 -36.51 2.58 6.01
N VAL A 115 -36.70 3.74 6.64
CA VAL A 115 -37.74 3.96 7.67
C VAL A 115 -39.13 3.77 7.07
N ALA A 116 -39.41 4.34 5.90
CA ALA A 116 -40.69 4.20 5.21
C ALA A 116 -40.99 2.74 4.80
N ALA A 117 -39.95 1.98 4.46
CA ALA A 117 -40.01 0.54 4.18
C ALA A 117 -40.08 -0.33 5.45
N ASN A 118 -40.17 0.29 6.64
CA ASN A 118 -40.28 -0.39 7.93
C ASN A 118 -39.11 -1.34 8.22
N LYS A 119 -37.90 -0.95 7.82
CA LYS A 119 -36.62 -1.59 8.20
C LYS A 119 -36.18 -1.09 9.58
N ALA A 120 -35.37 -1.88 10.28
CA ALA A 120 -34.77 -1.45 11.54
C ALA A 120 -33.60 -0.49 11.25
N THR A 121 -33.55 0.68 11.88
CA THR A 121 -32.55 1.70 11.51
C THR A 121 -31.76 2.26 12.67
N ALA A 122 -30.47 2.51 12.43
CA ALA A 122 -29.58 3.18 13.37
C ALA A 122 -28.77 4.30 12.71
N LEU A 123 -28.54 5.37 13.46
CA LEU A 123 -27.67 6.48 13.11
C LEU A 123 -26.72 6.72 14.28
N ILE A 124 -25.42 6.68 14.00
CA ILE A 124 -24.35 6.74 14.99
C ILE A 124 -23.33 7.78 14.55
N ASN A 125 -22.86 8.61 15.47
CA ASN A 125 -21.78 9.55 15.23
C ASN A 125 -20.89 9.65 16.48
N SER A 126 -19.56 9.72 16.33
CA SER A 126 -18.66 10.10 17.43
C SER A 126 -18.71 11.61 17.73
N GLY A 127 -19.09 12.44 16.77
CA GLY A 127 -19.40 13.85 16.94
C GLY A 127 -20.87 14.12 17.30
N VAL A 128 -21.33 15.35 17.03
CA VAL A 128 -22.74 15.70 17.15
C VAL A 128 -23.58 15.01 16.05
N ILE A 129 -24.80 14.56 16.37
CA ILE A 129 -25.64 13.85 15.38
C ILE A 129 -26.10 14.73 14.19
N ALA A 130 -25.84 16.02 14.27
CA ALA A 130 -26.14 16.97 13.22
C ALA A 130 -25.00 17.13 12.23
N GLU A 131 -23.82 16.56 12.51
CA GLU A 131 -22.71 16.55 11.56
C GLU A 131 -23.09 15.79 10.29
N PRO A 132 -22.50 16.17 9.14
CA PRO A 132 -23.02 15.76 7.84
C PRO A 132 -23.11 14.25 7.57
N GLY A 133 -22.08 13.44 7.85
CA GLY A 133 -22.14 12.01 7.52
C GLY A 133 -23.18 11.23 8.32
N SER A 134 -23.72 11.83 9.37
CA SER A 134 -24.94 11.35 10.04
C SER A 134 -26.21 12.14 9.65
N GLY A 135 -26.22 13.45 9.85
CA GLY A 135 -27.39 14.32 9.72
C GLY A 135 -27.95 14.37 8.30
N ALA A 136 -27.10 14.31 7.27
CA ALA A 136 -27.52 14.38 5.86
C ALA A 136 -28.40 13.18 5.47
N PHE A 137 -28.29 12.06 6.17
CA PHE A 137 -29.16 10.90 5.96
C PHE A 137 -30.57 11.14 6.50
N ALA A 138 -30.81 12.05 7.45
CA ALA A 138 -32.11 12.19 8.09
C ALA A 138 -32.79 13.55 7.86
N ALA A 139 -32.01 14.59 7.58
CA ALA A 139 -32.46 15.97 7.56
C ALA A 139 -32.16 16.67 6.24
N LYS A 140 -32.90 17.75 5.99
CA LYS A 140 -32.67 18.67 4.88
C LYS A 140 -32.82 20.10 5.36
N VAL A 141 -31.85 20.94 5.07
CA VAL A 141 -31.87 22.36 5.42
C VAL A 141 -31.36 23.19 4.24
N GLY A 142 -32.06 24.27 3.92
CA GLY A 142 -31.63 25.23 2.92
C GLY A 142 -30.83 26.37 3.56
N GLN A 143 -30.27 27.27 2.75
CA GLN A 143 -29.47 28.40 3.26
C GLN A 143 -30.25 29.28 4.25
N ALA A 144 -29.63 29.74 5.34
CA ALA A 144 -30.30 30.59 6.35
C ALA A 144 -30.51 32.06 5.89
N ASP A 145 -31.37 32.82 6.58
CA ASP A 145 -31.65 34.24 6.28
C ASP A 145 -30.41 35.14 6.45
N VAL A 146 -30.12 36.01 5.48
CA VAL A 146 -29.12 37.08 5.62
C VAL A 146 -29.75 38.29 6.34
N PRO A 147 -29.20 38.78 7.46
CA PRO A 147 -29.72 39.96 8.15
C PRO A 147 -29.78 41.19 7.24
N ALA A 148 -30.86 41.97 7.33
CA ALA A 148 -31.07 43.12 6.45
C ALA A 148 -29.95 44.16 6.59
N GLY A 149 -29.18 44.37 5.52
CA GLY A 149 -28.05 45.32 5.46
C GLY A 149 -26.66 44.71 5.64
N ALA A 150 -26.56 43.38 5.83
CA ALA A 150 -25.29 42.65 5.74
C ALA A 150 -24.94 42.35 4.26
N THR A 151 -23.66 42.37 3.93
CA THR A 151 -23.12 41.88 2.65
C THR A 151 -22.42 40.54 2.90
N GLY A 152 -22.94 39.44 2.35
CA GLY A 152 -22.39 38.09 2.52
C GLY A 152 -23.45 36.99 2.33
N PHE A 153 -23.01 35.73 2.24
CA PHE A 153 -23.88 34.56 2.30
C PHE A 153 -24.43 34.39 3.75
N GLY A 154 -25.65 33.84 3.91
CA GLY A 154 -26.23 33.56 5.23
C GLY A 154 -25.45 32.47 5.97
N ALA A 155 -25.91 32.02 7.15
CA ALA A 155 -25.34 30.82 7.75
C ALA A 155 -25.47 29.64 6.76
N PHE A 156 -24.38 28.90 6.58
CA PHE A 156 -24.34 27.73 5.69
C PHE A 156 -25.39 26.71 6.13
N PRO A 157 -26.01 25.96 5.20
CA PRO A 157 -27.00 24.94 5.52
C PRO A 157 -26.60 24.06 6.71
N ARG A 158 -25.39 23.51 6.70
CA ARG A 158 -24.83 22.65 7.76
C ARG A 158 -24.79 23.26 9.15
N GLY A 159 -24.60 24.59 9.25
CA GLY A 159 -24.50 25.29 10.53
C GLY A 159 -25.82 25.35 11.32
N GLN A 160 -26.93 24.86 10.76
CA GLN A 160 -28.25 24.80 11.40
C GLN A 160 -28.43 23.54 12.26
N PHE A 161 -27.44 23.22 13.09
CA PHE A 161 -27.41 22.00 13.91
C PHE A 161 -28.66 21.77 14.76
N ALA A 162 -29.29 22.82 15.31
CA ALA A 162 -30.54 22.70 16.06
C ALA A 162 -31.70 22.16 15.21
N GLU A 163 -31.83 22.65 13.97
CA GLU A 163 -32.88 22.23 13.05
C GLU A 163 -32.60 20.84 12.48
N ILE A 164 -31.35 20.54 12.14
CA ILE A 164 -30.91 19.21 11.71
C ILE A 164 -31.19 18.19 12.83
N THR A 165 -30.77 18.46 14.06
CA THR A 165 -31.02 17.61 15.24
C THR A 165 -32.52 17.37 15.45
N ARG A 166 -33.35 18.41 15.28
CA ARG A 166 -34.82 18.28 15.38
C ARG A 166 -35.35 17.29 14.33
N GLN A 167 -34.94 17.43 13.08
CA GLN A 167 -35.35 16.53 12.00
C GLN A 167 -34.86 15.09 12.22
N VAL A 168 -33.62 14.91 12.72
CA VAL A 168 -33.07 13.60 13.11
C VAL A 168 -33.94 12.94 14.20
N VAL A 169 -34.31 13.67 15.26
CA VAL A 169 -35.17 13.14 16.33
C VAL A 169 -36.56 12.75 15.80
N GLU A 170 -37.13 13.53 14.88
CA GLU A 170 -38.44 13.31 14.26
C GLU A 170 -38.45 12.24 13.15
N SER A 171 -37.28 11.85 12.64
CA SER A 171 -37.09 10.97 11.47
C SER A 171 -37.77 9.60 11.57
N GLY A 172 -38.00 9.12 12.79
CA GLY A 172 -38.54 7.78 13.05
C GLY A 172 -37.49 6.67 13.11
N ILE A 173 -36.20 7.02 13.08
CA ILE A 173 -35.06 6.10 13.29
C ILE A 173 -35.18 5.38 14.64
N ASP A 174 -34.78 4.10 14.72
CA ASP A 174 -34.93 3.32 15.94
C ASP A 174 -33.83 3.63 16.97
N VAL A 175 -32.58 3.75 16.54
CA VAL A 175 -31.44 4.01 17.43
C VAL A 175 -30.65 5.22 16.93
N ILE A 176 -30.50 6.25 17.76
CA ILE A 176 -29.75 7.47 17.46
C ILE A 176 -28.70 7.63 18.56
N LEU A 177 -27.41 7.67 18.22
CA LEU A 177 -26.31 7.68 19.21
C LEU A 177 -25.25 8.71 18.79
N GLY A 178 -24.91 9.64 19.67
CA GLY A 178 -23.78 10.56 19.45
C GLY A 178 -23.65 11.61 20.55
N GLY A 179 -22.95 12.70 20.23
CA GLY A 179 -22.76 13.86 21.10
C GLY A 179 -23.87 14.92 20.98
N GLY A 180 -23.53 16.15 21.36
CA GLY A 180 -24.27 17.36 21.00
C GLY A 180 -25.38 17.76 21.96
N LEU A 181 -25.25 17.54 23.28
CA LEU A 181 -26.27 17.97 24.25
C LEU A 181 -26.68 19.44 24.08
N VAL A 182 -25.74 20.30 23.66
CA VAL A 182 -26.00 21.71 23.34
C VAL A 182 -27.08 21.88 22.27
N ASN A 183 -27.17 20.96 21.31
CA ASN A 183 -28.12 20.97 20.20
C ASN A 183 -29.53 20.48 20.57
N TYR A 184 -29.72 19.93 21.78
CA TYR A 184 -31.03 19.43 22.23
C TYR A 184 -31.77 20.39 23.17
N LEU A 185 -31.08 21.39 23.73
CA LEU A 185 -31.61 22.19 24.85
C LEU A 185 -31.65 23.69 24.54
N PRO A 186 -32.79 24.38 24.79
CA PRO A 186 -32.87 25.83 24.65
C PRO A 186 -31.90 26.58 25.57
N VAL A 187 -31.52 27.79 25.18
CA VAL A 187 -30.69 28.70 25.99
C VAL A 187 -31.30 28.88 27.38
N GLY A 188 -30.45 28.79 28.42
CA GLY A 188 -30.87 28.89 29.83
C GLY A 188 -31.53 27.63 30.41
N THR A 189 -31.62 26.54 29.66
CA THR A 189 -32.14 25.25 30.14
C THR A 189 -31.07 24.49 30.90
N LYS A 190 -31.41 23.97 32.08
CA LYS A 190 -30.49 23.14 32.87
C LYS A 190 -30.40 21.74 32.25
N PRO A 191 -29.17 21.19 32.07
CA PRO A 191 -28.97 19.79 31.69
C PRO A 191 -29.70 18.79 32.60
N PRO A 192 -30.12 17.62 32.06
CA PRO A 192 -30.50 16.46 32.87
C PRO A 192 -29.41 16.08 33.87
N ALA A 193 -29.79 15.60 35.06
CA ALA A 193 -28.80 15.27 36.10
C ALA A 193 -27.96 14.02 35.74
N GLU A 194 -28.49 13.22 34.83
CA GLU A 194 -27.91 12.01 34.27
C GLU A 194 -26.83 12.32 33.21
N ALA A 195 -26.82 13.53 32.64
CA ALA A 195 -25.78 14.01 31.74
C ALA A 195 -24.56 14.50 32.54
N VAL A 196 -23.71 13.56 32.95
CA VAL A 196 -22.61 13.75 33.92
C VAL A 196 -21.52 14.75 33.49
N TYR A 197 -21.51 15.16 32.22
CA TYR A 197 -20.56 16.09 31.61
C TYR A 197 -21.09 17.54 31.53
N ALA A 198 -22.26 17.85 32.11
CA ALA A 198 -22.78 19.21 32.23
C ALA A 198 -23.55 19.45 33.53
N GLU A 199 -23.15 20.45 34.32
CA GLU A 199 -23.74 20.69 35.65
C GLU A 199 -24.75 21.85 35.66
N SER A 200 -24.68 22.77 34.69
CA SER A 200 -25.43 24.02 34.69
C SER A 200 -25.79 24.54 33.30
N ALA A 201 -26.85 25.36 33.23
CA ALA A 201 -27.22 26.05 32.00
C ALA A 201 -26.12 27.03 31.53
N GLN A 202 -25.40 27.63 32.49
CA GLN A 202 -24.31 28.56 32.19
C GLN A 202 -23.16 27.91 31.43
N GLN A 203 -22.89 26.62 31.64
CA GLN A 203 -21.85 25.90 30.91
C GLN A 203 -22.26 25.69 29.45
N LEU A 204 -23.48 25.22 29.19
CA LEU A 204 -23.97 25.07 27.81
C LEU A 204 -24.12 26.41 27.09
N ASP A 205 -24.60 27.45 27.79
CA ASP A 205 -24.73 28.80 27.23
C ASP A 205 -23.36 29.45 26.96
N ALA A 206 -22.28 28.99 27.59
CA ALA A 206 -20.92 29.42 27.28
C ALA A 206 -20.38 28.79 25.99
N ILE A 207 -20.84 27.58 25.64
CA ILE A 207 -20.54 26.93 24.36
C ILE A 207 -21.20 27.72 23.23
N SER A 208 -22.53 27.87 23.29
CA SER A 208 -23.25 28.67 22.31
C SER A 208 -24.61 29.17 22.82
N THR A 209 -24.98 30.36 22.34
CA THR A 209 -26.34 30.92 22.44
C THR A 209 -26.97 31.18 21.07
N ASP A 210 -26.32 30.73 19.99
CA ASP A 210 -26.82 30.88 18.63
C ASP A 210 -28.09 30.03 18.44
N ALA A 211 -29.12 30.59 17.82
CA ALA A 211 -30.37 29.90 17.53
C ALA A 211 -30.21 28.79 16.47
N ASN A 212 -29.16 28.83 15.66
CA ASN A 212 -28.81 27.76 14.73
C ASN A 212 -28.21 26.54 15.46
N ILE A 213 -27.63 26.73 16.65
CA ILE A 213 -27.03 25.66 17.46
C ILE A 213 -27.97 25.23 18.59
N ARG A 214 -28.69 26.18 19.21
CA ARG A 214 -29.58 25.97 20.35
C ARG A 214 -31.05 25.98 19.90
N PRO A 215 -31.82 24.89 20.10
CA PRO A 215 -33.20 24.82 19.64
C PRO A 215 -34.15 25.67 20.49
N ASP A 216 -35.26 26.13 19.91
CA ASP A 216 -36.32 26.85 20.63
C ASP A 216 -37.13 25.96 21.58
N ILE A 217 -37.04 24.63 21.42
CA ILE A 217 -37.76 23.63 22.21
C ILE A 217 -36.79 22.60 22.81
N ASN A 218 -37.21 21.93 23.88
CA ASN A 218 -36.45 20.82 24.45
C ASN A 218 -36.63 19.57 23.59
N LEU A 219 -35.60 19.22 22.81
CA LEU A 219 -35.63 18.07 21.90
C LEU A 219 -35.51 16.73 22.64
N ILE A 220 -34.99 16.73 23.88
CA ILE A 220 -34.98 15.53 24.73
C ILE A 220 -36.42 15.15 25.11
N GLU A 221 -37.20 16.13 25.58
CA GLU A 221 -38.63 15.91 25.90
C GLU A 221 -39.43 15.50 24.65
N LEU A 222 -39.09 16.06 23.49
CA LEU A 222 -39.67 15.63 22.21
C LEU A 222 -39.34 14.16 21.93
N ALA A 223 -38.07 13.76 22.05
CA ALA A 223 -37.66 12.37 21.85
C ALA A 223 -38.38 11.40 22.80
N GLU A 224 -38.47 11.72 24.09
CA GLU A 224 -39.22 10.91 25.05
C GLU A 224 -40.70 10.76 24.64
N SER A 225 -41.32 11.85 24.15
CA SER A 225 -42.70 11.83 23.64
C SER A 225 -42.89 10.94 22.41
N LEU A 226 -41.82 10.78 21.61
CA LEU A 226 -41.74 9.90 20.44
C LEU A 226 -41.34 8.46 20.80
N GLY A 227 -41.16 8.16 22.10
CA GLY A 227 -40.93 6.82 22.63
C GLY A 227 -39.47 6.42 22.75
N TYR A 228 -38.51 7.34 22.61
CA TYR A 228 -37.10 7.05 22.84
C TYR A 228 -36.83 6.83 24.34
N THR A 229 -36.00 5.84 24.64
CA THR A 229 -35.29 5.77 25.92
C THR A 229 -34.02 6.60 25.79
N VAL A 230 -33.90 7.68 26.56
CA VAL A 230 -32.72 8.56 26.50
C VAL A 230 -31.63 8.05 27.45
N VAL A 231 -30.39 7.99 26.97
CA VAL A 231 -29.21 7.55 27.73
C VAL A 231 -28.06 8.54 27.54
N TYR A 232 -27.19 8.64 28.55
CA TYR A 232 -26.14 9.68 28.63
C TYR A 232 -24.73 9.15 28.86
N THR A 233 -24.57 7.85 29.15
CA THR A 233 -23.27 7.24 29.40
C THR A 233 -23.20 5.87 28.75
N GLU A 234 -21.98 5.38 28.53
CA GLU A 234 -21.70 4.02 28.09
C GLU A 234 -22.44 2.97 28.94
N GLU A 235 -22.39 3.08 30.28
CA GLU A 235 -23.08 2.17 31.20
C GLU A 235 -24.61 2.16 30.98
N GLN A 236 -25.21 3.33 30.74
CA GLN A 236 -26.64 3.45 30.48
C GLN A 236 -27.01 2.86 29.12
N LEU A 237 -26.17 3.05 28.09
CA LEU A 237 -26.35 2.43 26.79
C LEU A 237 -26.28 0.90 26.89
N LYS A 238 -25.28 0.35 27.60
CA LYS A 238 -25.17 -1.10 27.87
C LYS A 238 -26.40 -1.62 28.61
N ALA A 239 -26.92 -0.89 29.59
CA ALA A 239 -28.15 -1.26 30.31
C ALA A 239 -29.39 -1.22 29.41
N ALA A 240 -29.50 -0.24 28.51
CA ALA A 240 -30.57 -0.14 27.52
C ALA A 240 -30.51 -1.31 26.53
N ALA A 241 -29.33 -1.62 25.99
CA ALA A 241 -29.10 -2.76 25.11
C ALA A 241 -29.34 -4.11 25.80
N ALA A 242 -29.20 -4.22 27.12
CA ALA A 242 -29.55 -5.42 27.88
C ALA A 242 -31.07 -5.57 28.16
N ASN A 243 -31.85 -4.49 28.02
CA ASN A 243 -33.27 -4.49 28.34
C ASN A 243 -34.12 -4.89 27.12
N PRO A 244 -34.80 -6.06 27.11
CA PRO A 244 -35.55 -6.54 25.95
C PRO A 244 -36.81 -5.71 25.63
N LYS A 245 -37.17 -4.74 26.45
CA LYS A 245 -38.30 -3.83 26.20
C LYS A 245 -37.89 -2.55 25.49
N VAL A 246 -36.60 -2.25 25.45
CA VAL A 246 -36.07 -1.04 24.80
C VAL A 246 -35.83 -1.38 23.34
N LEU A 247 -36.61 -0.74 22.46
CA LEU A 247 -36.50 -0.88 21.01
C LEU A 247 -36.18 0.45 20.31
N LYS A 248 -36.21 1.55 21.07
CA LYS A 248 -35.94 2.89 20.59
C LYS A 248 -35.03 3.63 21.57
N VAL A 249 -33.87 4.11 21.12
CA VAL A 249 -32.85 4.73 21.99
C VAL A 249 -32.34 6.03 21.38
N LEU A 250 -32.21 7.05 22.22
CA LEU A 250 -31.47 8.27 21.94
C LEU A 250 -30.30 8.35 22.92
N GLY A 251 -29.07 8.23 22.44
CA GLY A 251 -27.86 8.42 23.20
C GLY A 251 -27.28 9.81 22.97
N ILE A 252 -27.04 10.55 24.05
CA ILE A 252 -26.38 11.86 24.02
C ILE A 252 -25.21 11.76 24.99
N PHE A 253 -23.97 11.66 24.50
CA PHE A 253 -22.82 11.25 25.32
C PHE A 253 -21.82 12.36 25.66
N ALA A 254 -22.00 13.55 25.07
CA ALA A 254 -21.15 14.71 25.31
C ALA A 254 -21.91 16.03 25.09
N ASN A 255 -21.27 17.15 25.44
CA ASN A 255 -21.83 18.49 25.25
C ASN A 255 -21.85 18.92 23.79
N GLU A 256 -20.73 18.69 23.13
CA GLU A 256 -20.47 18.79 21.70
C GLU A 256 -20.07 17.37 21.29
N ASP A 257 -18.86 17.17 20.77
CA ASP A 257 -18.38 15.88 20.29
C ASP A 257 -17.95 14.94 21.42
N THR A 258 -17.91 13.63 21.14
CA THR A 258 -17.37 12.65 22.11
C THR A 258 -15.84 12.61 22.12
N PHE A 259 -15.20 13.40 21.26
CA PHE A 259 -13.79 13.72 21.25
C PHE A 259 -13.56 15.22 21.51
N ASN A 260 -12.32 15.58 21.81
CA ASN A 260 -11.92 16.94 22.21
C ASN A 260 -11.07 17.61 21.13
N ASP A 261 -11.69 17.99 20.02
CA ASP A 261 -11.12 18.86 18.98
C ASP A 261 -11.22 20.35 19.35
N ASN A 262 -11.99 20.67 20.38
CA ASN A 262 -12.18 22.02 20.92
C ASN A 262 -12.19 21.98 22.45
N ILE A 263 -11.25 22.69 23.09
CA ILE A 263 -11.02 22.64 24.55
C ILE A 263 -11.50 23.94 25.20
N PRO A 264 -12.58 23.94 26.00
CA PRO A 264 -13.06 25.17 26.64
C PRO A 264 -12.13 25.63 27.77
N THR A 265 -11.64 26.88 27.69
CA THR A 265 -10.84 27.50 28.77
C THR A 265 -11.43 28.84 29.25
N PRO A 266 -11.04 29.35 30.43
CA PRO A 266 -11.47 30.68 30.89
C PRO A 266 -11.11 31.83 29.95
N GLU A 267 -10.07 31.66 29.12
CA GLU A 267 -9.54 32.66 28.19
C GLU A 267 -10.13 32.57 26.77
N GLY A 268 -10.91 31.53 26.47
CA GLY A 268 -11.43 31.18 25.14
C GLY A 268 -11.26 29.70 24.85
N ASN A 269 -11.79 29.20 23.74
CA ASN A 269 -11.56 27.79 23.39
C ASN A 269 -10.20 27.64 22.69
N LEU A 270 -9.45 26.61 23.07
CA LEU A 270 -8.22 26.18 22.39
C LEU A 270 -8.56 25.10 21.37
N ARG A 271 -7.83 25.06 20.26
CA ARG A 271 -7.93 23.93 19.30
C ARG A 271 -7.40 22.65 19.93
N GLY A 272 -8.00 21.52 19.60
CA GLY A 272 -7.63 20.18 20.05
C GLY A 272 -6.38 19.61 19.36
N VAL A 273 -5.34 20.43 19.18
CA VAL A 273 -3.99 19.97 18.83
C VAL A 273 -3.37 19.24 20.04
N GLU A 274 -2.43 18.33 19.83
CA GLU A 274 -1.81 17.51 20.90
C GLU A 274 -1.23 18.38 22.01
N GLU A 275 -0.53 19.46 21.66
CA GLU A 275 0.14 20.31 22.65
C GLU A 275 -0.87 20.97 23.58
N ASN A 276 -2.05 21.33 23.07
CA ASN A 276 -3.12 21.94 23.86
C ASN A 276 -3.82 20.90 24.74
N LEU A 277 -4.06 19.69 24.23
CA LEU A 277 -4.60 18.57 25.01
C LEU A 277 -3.68 18.23 26.19
N LEU A 278 -2.38 18.10 25.93
CA LEU A 278 -1.35 17.85 26.94
C LEU A 278 -1.21 19.00 27.94
N ALA A 279 -1.21 20.25 27.47
CA ALA A 279 -1.10 21.43 28.34
C ALA A 279 -2.30 21.58 29.30
N THR A 280 -3.45 21.03 28.93
CA THR A 280 -4.69 21.11 29.71
C THR A 280 -5.03 19.83 30.47
N ASP A 281 -4.23 18.75 30.35
CA ASP A 281 -4.50 17.43 30.93
C ASP A 281 -5.86 16.87 30.45
N THR A 282 -6.14 17.06 29.15
CA THR A 282 -7.38 16.64 28.48
C THR A 282 -7.09 15.45 27.57
N GLU A 283 -7.81 14.35 27.78
CA GLU A 283 -7.75 13.16 26.91
C GLU A 283 -8.37 13.46 25.54
N PRO A 284 -7.94 12.81 24.44
CA PRO A 284 -8.56 13.01 23.12
C PRO A 284 -10.05 12.67 23.08
N TYR A 285 -10.53 11.72 23.89
CA TYR A 285 -11.95 11.33 23.97
C TYR A 285 -12.55 11.51 25.36
N VAL A 286 -13.85 11.83 25.41
CA VAL A 286 -14.62 11.98 26.65
C VAL A 286 -14.72 10.62 27.37
N PRO A 287 -14.13 10.45 28.58
CA PRO A 287 -14.00 9.12 29.18
C PRO A 287 -15.30 8.39 29.56
N THR A 288 -16.43 9.10 29.63
CA THR A 288 -17.74 8.52 29.94
C THR A 288 -18.56 8.15 28.69
N ALA A 289 -18.09 8.56 27.51
CA ALA A 289 -18.74 8.28 26.24
C ALA A 289 -18.33 6.89 25.73
N PRO A 290 -19.27 6.11 25.16
CA PRO A 290 -18.93 4.84 24.50
C PRO A 290 -18.10 5.09 23.23
N THR A 291 -17.26 4.13 22.84
CA THR A 291 -16.62 4.15 21.50
C THR A 291 -17.66 3.94 20.39
N VAL A 292 -17.37 4.31 19.14
CA VAL A 292 -18.26 3.99 18.01
C VAL A 292 -18.47 2.48 17.83
N GLY A 293 -17.48 1.65 18.15
CA GLY A 293 -17.61 0.19 18.19
C GLY A 293 -18.63 -0.27 19.24
N GLU A 294 -18.57 0.30 20.45
CA GLU A 294 -19.54 0.02 21.51
C GLU A 294 -20.95 0.54 21.17
N MET A 295 -21.04 1.72 20.55
CA MET A 295 -22.30 2.27 20.05
C MET A 295 -22.91 1.36 18.99
N LEU A 296 -22.12 0.90 18.01
CA LEU A 296 -22.55 -0.02 16.96
C LEU A 296 -23.03 -1.34 17.55
N LYS A 297 -22.28 -1.90 18.50
CA LYS A 297 -22.63 -3.18 19.14
C LYS A 297 -23.97 -3.07 19.88
N ALA A 298 -24.17 -1.98 20.62
CA ALA A 298 -25.42 -1.71 21.31
C ALA A 298 -26.58 -1.52 20.33
N ALA A 299 -26.38 -0.73 19.27
CA ALA A 299 -27.37 -0.49 18.23
C ALA A 299 -27.80 -1.80 17.57
N GLN A 300 -26.88 -2.61 17.06
CA GLN A 300 -27.17 -3.91 16.46
C GLN A 300 -27.96 -4.82 17.41
N THR A 301 -27.56 -4.87 18.69
CA THR A 301 -28.25 -5.67 19.71
C THR A 301 -29.72 -5.24 19.90
N ILE A 302 -30.00 -3.95 19.79
CA ILE A 302 -31.36 -3.39 19.87
C ILE A 302 -32.13 -3.66 18.57
N LEU A 303 -31.51 -3.41 17.41
CA LEU A 303 -32.10 -3.61 16.10
C LEU A 303 -32.53 -5.07 15.90
N GLU A 304 -31.71 -6.05 16.25
CA GLU A 304 -32.01 -7.49 16.12
C GLU A 304 -33.26 -7.94 16.89
N ARG A 305 -33.67 -7.18 17.91
CA ARG A 305 -34.88 -7.45 18.70
C ARG A 305 -36.09 -6.66 18.20
N ASN A 306 -35.85 -5.66 17.35
CA ASN A 306 -36.89 -4.85 16.77
C ASN A 306 -37.68 -5.69 15.77
N PRO A 307 -39.03 -5.76 15.87
CA PRO A 307 -39.84 -6.49 14.91
C PRO A 307 -39.65 -6.05 13.45
N LYS A 308 -39.13 -4.84 13.21
CA LYS A 308 -38.76 -4.33 11.88
C LYS A 308 -37.58 -5.07 11.25
N PHE A 309 -36.73 -5.71 12.05
CA PHE A 309 -35.48 -6.34 11.59
C PHE A 309 -35.70 -7.42 10.54
N GLU A 310 -36.83 -8.13 10.57
CA GLU A 310 -37.21 -9.12 9.56
C GLU A 310 -37.34 -8.50 8.13
N ASN A 311 -37.51 -7.19 8.03
CA ASN A 311 -37.53 -6.46 6.75
C ASN A 311 -36.12 -6.03 6.29
N GLY A 312 -35.09 -6.32 7.09
CA GLY A 312 -33.73 -5.81 6.93
C GLY A 312 -33.40 -4.69 7.93
N SER A 313 -32.13 -4.28 7.93
CA SER A 313 -31.67 -3.14 8.72
C SER A 313 -30.73 -2.23 7.94
N PHE A 314 -30.69 -0.96 8.33
CA PHE A 314 -29.75 0.01 7.79
C PHE A 314 -29.12 0.80 8.93
N THR A 315 -27.80 0.71 9.04
CA THR A 315 -27.00 1.47 10.01
C THR A 315 -26.05 2.37 9.25
N VAL A 316 -26.04 3.64 9.63
CA VAL A 316 -25.01 4.62 9.25
C VAL A 316 -24.23 4.97 10.52
N LEU A 317 -22.91 4.89 10.44
CA LEU A 317 -22.00 5.20 11.51
C LEU A 317 -20.91 6.11 10.97
N GLU A 318 -20.70 7.24 11.62
CA GLU A 318 -19.60 8.16 11.36
C GLU A 318 -18.65 8.19 12.55
N GLU A 319 -17.35 8.09 12.27
CA GLU A 319 -16.30 8.49 13.21
C GLU A 319 -15.73 9.80 12.69
N GLU A 320 -16.21 10.91 13.26
CA GLU A 320 -15.85 12.28 12.86
C GLU A 320 -14.43 12.64 13.32
N GLY A 321 -13.93 12.01 14.39
CA GLY A 321 -12.63 12.31 14.95
C GLY A 321 -11.47 12.02 13.98
N THR A 322 -11.66 11.15 12.99
CA THR A 322 -10.62 10.89 11.97
C THR A 322 -10.36 12.12 11.11
N ASP A 323 -11.38 12.94 10.84
CA ASP A 323 -11.23 14.19 10.10
C ASP A 323 -10.78 15.33 11.01
N ASN A 324 -11.52 15.59 12.09
CA ASN A 324 -11.31 16.79 12.91
C ASN A 324 -9.92 16.85 13.54
N PHE A 325 -9.36 15.70 13.95
CA PHE A 325 -7.99 15.65 14.42
C PHE A 325 -7.00 15.80 13.27
N GLY A 326 -7.22 15.14 12.12
CA GLY A 326 -6.36 15.27 10.94
C GLY A 326 -6.28 16.70 10.41
N ASN A 327 -7.40 17.42 10.40
CA ASN A 327 -7.50 18.81 9.97
C ASN A 327 -6.88 19.83 10.93
N VAL A 328 -6.42 19.38 12.10
CA VAL A 328 -5.55 20.15 12.99
C VAL A 328 -4.20 19.48 13.19
N ASN A 329 -3.82 18.54 12.31
CA ASN A 329 -2.57 17.79 12.33
C ASN A 329 -2.33 17.09 13.67
N ASN A 330 -3.40 16.55 14.27
CA ASN A 330 -3.30 15.79 15.50
C ASN A 330 -3.18 14.30 15.21
N ALA A 331 -1.94 13.83 15.00
CA ALA A 331 -1.62 12.44 14.69
C ALA A 331 -2.10 11.48 15.78
N SER A 332 -2.00 11.86 17.05
CA SER A 332 -2.38 10.98 18.18
C SER A 332 -3.88 10.80 18.33
N GLY A 333 -4.65 11.88 18.17
CA GLY A 333 -6.11 11.86 18.13
C GLY A 333 -6.63 11.11 16.91
N THR A 334 -6.01 11.34 15.75
CA THR A 334 -6.30 10.65 14.49
C THR A 334 -6.09 9.14 14.63
N LEU A 335 -4.95 8.72 15.21
CA LEU A 335 -4.66 7.31 15.52
C LEU A 335 -5.75 6.68 16.40
N GLU A 336 -6.13 7.34 17.49
CA GLU A 336 -7.18 6.82 18.39
C GLU A 336 -8.54 6.69 17.68
N ALA A 337 -8.91 7.65 16.83
CA ALA A 337 -10.13 7.61 16.02
C ALA A 337 -10.14 6.42 15.03
N LEU A 338 -9.00 6.14 14.38
CA LEU A 338 -8.85 5.00 13.47
C LEU A 338 -8.92 3.65 14.19
N LEU A 339 -8.34 3.54 15.39
CA LEU A 339 -8.44 2.32 16.20
C LEU A 339 -9.89 2.03 16.61
N ARG A 340 -10.68 3.07 16.90
CA ARG A 340 -12.12 2.97 17.19
C ARG A 340 -12.94 2.60 15.95
N THR A 341 -12.59 3.17 14.81
CA THR A 341 -13.16 2.78 13.51
C THR A 341 -12.90 1.30 13.22
N ASP A 342 -11.67 0.84 13.41
CA ASP A 342 -11.30 -0.56 13.21
C ASP A 342 -12.08 -1.51 14.15
N GLU A 343 -12.27 -1.12 15.41
CA GLU A 343 -13.14 -1.85 16.35
C GLU A 343 -14.58 -1.95 15.82
N ALA A 344 -15.14 -0.85 15.31
CA ALA A 344 -16.48 -0.84 14.73
C ALA A 344 -16.60 -1.75 13.49
N ILE A 345 -15.57 -1.80 12.64
CA ILE A 345 -15.52 -2.74 11.51
C ILE A 345 -15.51 -4.19 12.02
N GLY A 346 -14.74 -4.50 13.07
CA GLY A 346 -14.78 -5.81 13.74
C GLY A 346 -16.18 -6.18 14.22
N VAL A 347 -16.90 -5.25 14.85
CA VAL A 347 -18.30 -5.42 15.28
C VAL A 347 -19.24 -5.64 14.08
N ALA A 348 -19.03 -4.95 12.96
CA ALA A 348 -19.79 -5.15 11.73
C ALA A 348 -19.56 -6.55 11.15
N LYS A 349 -18.32 -7.06 11.15
CA LYS A 349 -18.00 -8.42 10.71
C LYS A 349 -18.65 -9.49 11.58
N GLU A 350 -18.65 -9.33 12.92
CA GLU A 350 -19.38 -10.21 13.83
C GLU A 350 -20.91 -10.21 13.57
N PHE A 351 -21.45 -9.10 13.05
CA PHE A 351 -22.84 -9.04 12.61
C PHE A 351 -23.05 -9.80 11.30
N TYR A 352 -22.15 -9.64 10.32
CA TYR A 352 -22.19 -10.39 9.06
C TYR A 352 -22.15 -11.90 9.28
N GLU A 353 -21.31 -12.41 10.18
CA GLU A 353 -21.27 -13.85 10.51
C GLU A 353 -22.62 -14.41 10.98
N ARG A 354 -23.41 -13.57 11.64
CA ARG A 354 -24.76 -13.92 12.12
C ARG A 354 -25.83 -13.67 11.06
N HIS A 355 -25.61 -12.70 10.18
CA HIS A 355 -26.54 -12.27 9.12
C HIS A 355 -25.78 -12.09 7.78
N PRO A 356 -25.50 -13.17 7.04
CA PRO A 356 -24.66 -13.12 5.84
C PRO A 356 -25.25 -12.31 4.66
N ASN A 357 -26.53 -11.95 4.72
CA ASN A 357 -27.14 -11.01 3.77
C ASN A 357 -26.85 -9.55 4.18
N THR A 358 -25.59 -9.23 4.49
CA THR A 358 -25.17 -7.90 4.92
C THR A 358 -24.11 -7.37 3.97
N LEU A 359 -24.24 -6.12 3.54
CA LEU A 359 -23.15 -5.32 2.99
C LEU A 359 -22.52 -4.51 4.11
N ILE A 360 -21.21 -4.65 4.29
CA ILE A 360 -20.38 -3.72 5.06
C ILE A 360 -19.62 -2.89 4.05
N ILE A 361 -19.66 -1.57 4.18
CA ILE A 361 -18.93 -0.68 3.27
C ILE A 361 -18.37 0.52 4.04
N THR A 362 -17.11 0.84 3.76
CA THR A 362 -16.43 2.04 4.25
C THR A 362 -16.21 3.01 3.10
N ALA A 363 -16.43 4.29 3.31
CA ALA A 363 -15.98 5.35 2.41
C ALA A 363 -15.60 6.55 3.24
N ALA A 364 -14.57 7.27 2.81
CA ALA A 364 -14.30 8.63 3.27
C ALA A 364 -14.62 9.55 2.11
N ASP A 365 -15.00 10.77 2.40
CA ASP A 365 -15.29 11.82 1.43
C ASP A 365 -14.03 12.56 0.98
N SER A 366 -13.01 12.66 1.85
CA SER A 366 -11.76 13.39 1.65
C SER A 366 -10.54 12.71 2.34
N ASP A 367 -9.34 13.30 2.18
CA ASP A 367 -8.09 12.92 2.88
C ASP A 367 -7.66 14.09 3.80
N ALA A 368 -7.91 13.95 5.11
CA ALA A 368 -7.70 14.99 6.10
C ALA A 368 -6.21 15.27 6.32
N GLY A 369 -5.81 16.53 6.15
CA GLY A 369 -4.41 16.98 6.33
C GLY A 369 -3.39 16.40 5.34
N GLY A 370 -3.78 15.42 4.51
CA GLY A 370 -2.89 14.71 3.60
C GLY A 370 -1.79 13.99 4.37
N LEU A 371 -2.18 13.21 5.39
CA LEU A 371 -1.29 12.47 6.28
C LEU A 371 -0.42 11.48 5.50
N GLN A 372 0.88 11.48 5.82
CA GLN A 372 1.84 10.50 5.32
C GLN A 372 2.71 9.96 6.46
N ILE A 373 3.29 8.77 6.28
CA ILE A 373 4.08 8.07 7.30
C ILE A 373 5.48 7.78 6.79
N ASP A 374 6.47 8.16 7.58
CA ASP A 374 7.90 8.01 7.29
C ASP A 374 8.66 7.47 8.52
N ASP A 375 9.76 6.77 8.28
CA ASP A 375 10.69 6.29 9.29
C ASP A 375 11.39 7.46 9.98
N THR A 376 11.72 7.32 11.27
CA THR A 376 12.37 8.40 12.01
C THR A 376 13.22 7.89 13.17
N ASP A 377 13.98 8.80 13.78
CA ASP A 377 14.77 8.52 14.98
C ASP A 377 13.86 8.37 16.23
N GLU A 378 14.43 8.31 17.43
CA GLU A 378 13.64 8.31 18.68
C GLU A 378 12.77 9.57 18.85
N ILE A 379 13.17 10.69 18.23
CA ILE A 379 12.45 11.97 18.22
C ILE A 379 12.16 12.35 16.77
N VAL A 380 10.89 12.65 16.47
CA VAL A 380 10.44 13.04 15.14
C VAL A 380 11.07 14.40 14.76
N GLY A 381 11.63 14.46 13.55
CA GLY A 381 12.33 15.63 13.04
C GLY A 381 11.45 16.55 12.17
N THR A 382 12.09 17.14 11.17
CA THR A 382 11.43 17.89 10.09
C THR A 382 11.52 17.11 8.78
N PHE A 383 10.53 17.29 7.92
CA PHE A 383 10.51 16.81 6.55
C PHE A 383 10.86 17.96 5.62
N ARG A 384 11.85 17.76 4.76
CA ARG A 384 12.13 18.73 3.69
C ARG A 384 10.96 18.72 2.73
N THR A 385 10.46 19.90 2.41
CA THR A 385 9.31 20.11 1.55
C THR A 385 9.67 21.20 0.57
N ASN A 386 9.22 21.06 -0.67
CA ASN A 386 9.26 22.15 -1.63
C ASN A 386 10.67 22.74 -1.85
N PRO A 387 11.63 21.95 -2.36
CA PRO A 387 12.93 22.45 -2.80
C PRO A 387 12.77 23.31 -4.06
N THR A 388 13.61 24.34 -4.25
CA THR A 388 13.62 25.12 -5.50
C THR A 388 14.87 24.89 -6.35
N GLY A 389 15.94 24.38 -5.73
CA GLY A 389 17.26 24.24 -6.38
C GLY A 389 17.92 25.59 -6.75
N LEU A 390 17.33 26.72 -6.35
CA LEU A 390 17.80 28.07 -6.64
C LEU A 390 18.06 28.83 -5.33
N ASP A 391 19.10 29.68 -5.32
CA ASP A 391 19.37 30.56 -4.17
C ASP A 391 18.41 31.77 -4.20
N LEU A 392 17.18 31.55 -3.72
CA LEU A 392 16.10 32.54 -3.66
C LEU A 392 15.78 32.91 -2.21
N PRO A 393 16.21 34.08 -1.71
CA PRO A 393 16.00 34.47 -0.30
C PRO A 393 14.54 34.57 0.15
N GLU A 394 13.60 34.74 -0.79
CA GLU A 394 12.16 34.81 -0.51
C GLU A 394 11.50 33.42 -0.51
N PHE A 395 12.19 32.40 -1.06
CA PHE A 395 11.73 31.01 -1.19
C PHE A 395 12.90 30.05 -0.97
N PRO A 396 13.46 29.99 0.26
CA PRO A 396 14.44 28.96 0.59
C PRO A 396 13.79 27.58 0.51
N ASP A 397 14.59 26.51 0.57
CA ASP A 397 14.02 25.18 0.80
C ASP A 397 13.24 25.17 2.12
N PHE A 398 12.03 24.61 2.10
CA PHE A 398 11.13 24.58 3.25
C PHE A 398 11.29 23.28 4.03
N GLU A 399 11.04 23.33 5.33
CA GLU A 399 11.02 22.15 6.20
C GLU A 399 9.80 22.23 7.10
N ASN A 400 8.97 21.20 7.07
CA ASN A 400 7.78 21.08 7.91
C ASN A 400 8.07 20.16 9.11
N PRO A 401 7.62 20.51 10.31
CA PRO A 401 7.72 19.60 11.44
C PRO A 401 6.87 18.35 11.23
N GLY A 402 7.40 17.19 11.64
CA GLY A 402 6.62 15.98 11.79
C GLY A 402 6.05 15.81 13.20
N ASP A 403 5.00 15.00 13.31
CA ASP A 403 4.37 14.66 14.58
C ASP A 403 4.77 13.27 15.08
N GLY A 404 5.10 13.25 16.38
CA GLY A 404 5.25 12.04 17.16
C GLY A 404 4.03 11.78 18.06
N GLN A 405 4.22 11.00 19.11
CA GLN A 405 3.16 10.59 20.05
C GLN A 405 2.50 11.75 20.81
N ASN A 406 3.09 12.95 20.77
CA ASN A 406 2.67 14.08 21.61
C ASN A 406 2.73 15.41 20.82
N GLY A 407 2.59 15.35 19.50
CA GLY A 407 2.68 16.51 18.60
C GLY A 407 4.09 16.76 18.06
N VAL A 408 4.37 18.01 17.71
CA VAL A 408 5.52 18.37 16.88
C VAL A 408 6.85 18.16 17.62
N GLY A 409 7.78 17.48 16.97
CA GLY A 409 9.15 17.33 17.47
C GLY A 409 9.25 16.48 18.75
N THR A 410 8.32 15.54 18.92
CA THR A 410 8.21 14.67 20.12
C THR A 410 8.68 13.24 19.84
N GLU A 411 8.53 12.35 20.82
CA GLU A 411 8.91 10.93 20.69
C GLU A 411 8.16 10.26 19.54
N ALA A 412 8.87 9.48 18.72
CA ALA A 412 8.30 8.75 17.60
C ALA A 412 7.27 7.71 18.06
N PHE A 413 6.32 7.39 17.17
CA PHE A 413 5.51 6.18 17.35
C PHE A 413 6.39 4.95 17.14
N VAL A 414 6.02 3.83 17.79
CA VAL A 414 6.74 2.57 17.69
C VAL A 414 5.79 1.49 17.21
N THR A 415 6.20 0.71 16.21
CA THR A 415 5.38 -0.40 15.71
C THR A 415 5.26 -1.53 16.73
N GLN A 416 4.21 -2.36 16.62
CA GLN A 416 4.35 -3.74 17.11
C GLN A 416 5.45 -4.48 16.33
N PRO A 417 6.02 -5.56 16.89
CA PRO A 417 7.03 -6.34 16.20
C PRO A 417 6.55 -6.87 14.85
N SER A 418 7.43 -6.88 13.86
CA SER A 418 7.27 -7.59 12.58
C SER A 418 7.23 -9.11 12.80
N ALA A 419 6.96 -9.88 11.74
CA ALA A 419 7.03 -11.34 11.75
C ALA A 419 8.42 -11.86 12.18
N SER A 420 9.48 -11.10 11.88
CA SER A 420 10.87 -11.37 12.30
C SER A 420 11.23 -10.78 13.68
N GLY A 421 10.29 -10.12 14.36
CA GLY A 421 10.47 -9.58 15.72
C GLY A 421 11.01 -8.15 15.80
N ASN A 422 11.19 -7.47 14.68
CA ASN A 422 11.74 -6.10 14.63
C ASN A 422 10.67 -5.03 14.92
N THR A 423 11.03 -3.97 15.62
CA THR A 423 10.18 -2.79 15.84
C THR A 423 10.81 -1.56 15.22
N TYR A 424 10.01 -0.68 14.64
CA TYR A 424 10.48 0.52 13.95
C TYR A 424 9.90 1.79 14.56
N ASN A 425 10.67 2.88 14.50
CA ASN A 425 10.23 4.20 14.91
C ASN A 425 9.72 4.96 13.68
N PHE A 426 8.58 5.64 13.82
CA PHE A 426 8.00 6.41 12.72
C PHE A 426 7.28 7.67 13.20
N GLY A 427 7.06 8.60 12.29
CA GLY A 427 6.33 9.85 12.51
C GLY A 427 5.31 10.14 11.42
N ALA A 428 4.42 11.10 11.69
CA ALA A 428 3.46 11.60 10.72
C ALA A 428 3.98 12.88 10.04
N ALA A 429 3.91 12.90 8.72
CA ALA A 429 4.11 14.08 7.88
C ALA A 429 2.76 14.56 7.35
N TRP A 430 2.63 15.87 7.11
CA TRP A 430 1.38 16.48 6.67
C TRP A 430 1.61 17.37 5.45
N ALA A 431 0.77 17.21 4.43
CA ALA A 431 0.75 18.15 3.30
C ALA A 431 0.17 19.51 3.71
N GLY A 432 -0.80 19.52 4.62
CA GLY A 432 -1.48 20.71 5.14
C GLY A 432 -2.42 20.39 6.30
N THR A 433 -3.31 21.33 6.60
CA THR A 433 -4.45 21.22 7.54
C THR A 433 -5.83 21.16 6.88
N PRO A 434 -6.03 21.50 5.59
CA PRO A 434 -7.31 21.24 4.93
C PRO A 434 -7.48 19.79 4.47
N ASP A 435 -8.71 19.49 4.05
CA ASP A 435 -9.02 18.31 3.25
C ASP A 435 -8.38 18.36 1.86
N PHE A 436 -7.92 17.19 1.41
CA PHE A 436 -7.42 16.97 0.08
C PHE A 436 -8.32 16.01 -0.70
N ALA A 437 -8.31 16.13 -2.02
CA ALA A 437 -9.04 15.21 -2.90
C ALA A 437 -8.36 13.82 -3.00
N GLY A 438 -7.23 13.64 -2.29
CA GLY A 438 -6.22 12.60 -2.46
C GLY A 438 -6.66 11.17 -2.15
N ALA A 439 -5.67 10.30 -1.94
CA ALA A 439 -5.68 8.84 -2.15
C ALA A 439 -6.69 7.99 -1.35
N ILE A 440 -7.98 8.28 -1.43
CA ILE A 440 -9.02 7.59 -0.68
C ILE A 440 -9.28 6.20 -1.27
N VAL A 441 -9.39 5.22 -0.38
CA VAL A 441 -9.79 3.84 -0.73
C VAL A 441 -11.01 3.44 0.08
N SER A 442 -12.10 3.13 -0.63
CA SER A 442 -13.28 2.50 -0.06
C SER A 442 -13.06 1.00 0.04
N LYS A 443 -13.50 0.38 1.14
CA LYS A 443 -13.49 -1.08 1.30
C LYS A 443 -14.87 -1.64 1.56
N ALA A 444 -15.15 -2.83 1.02
CA ALA A 444 -16.44 -3.49 1.17
C ALA A 444 -16.31 -4.99 1.47
N HIS A 445 -17.31 -5.56 2.14
CA HIS A 445 -17.39 -6.98 2.48
C HIS A 445 -18.84 -7.47 2.45
N GLY A 446 -19.05 -8.70 1.98
CA GLY A 446 -20.36 -9.35 1.99
C GLY A 446 -21.23 -9.06 0.75
N LEU A 447 -22.54 -9.01 0.95
CA LEU A 447 -23.52 -9.02 -0.14
C LEU A 447 -23.36 -7.80 -1.08
N ASN A 448 -23.16 -8.04 -2.37
CA ASN A 448 -22.96 -7.02 -3.43
C ASN A 448 -21.63 -6.24 -3.35
N ALA A 449 -20.70 -6.57 -2.45
CA ALA A 449 -19.40 -5.90 -2.39
C ALA A 449 -18.61 -6.06 -3.71
N ASP A 450 -18.67 -7.27 -4.29
CA ASP A 450 -18.04 -7.67 -5.56
C ASP A 450 -18.53 -6.88 -6.78
N LYS A 451 -19.68 -6.20 -6.68
CA LYS A 451 -20.26 -5.41 -7.77
C LYS A 451 -19.68 -4.00 -7.89
N LEU A 452 -18.97 -3.52 -6.86
CA LEU A 452 -18.37 -2.19 -6.91
C LEU A 452 -17.25 -2.18 -7.96
N PRO A 453 -17.20 -1.18 -8.86
CA PRO A 453 -16.11 -1.06 -9.82
C PRO A 453 -14.81 -0.69 -9.10
N VAL A 454 -13.67 -1.23 -9.57
CA VAL A 454 -12.31 -1.06 -8.99
C VAL A 454 -11.97 0.40 -8.68
N THR A 455 -12.34 1.29 -9.58
CA THR A 455 -12.39 2.73 -9.32
C THR A 455 -13.85 3.15 -9.33
N LEU A 456 -14.35 3.63 -8.19
CA LEU A 456 -15.77 3.97 -8.01
C LEU A 456 -15.99 5.47 -7.84
N ASP A 457 -17.11 5.94 -8.36
CA ASP A 457 -17.61 7.28 -8.07
C ASP A 457 -18.30 7.29 -6.71
N ASN A 458 -18.26 8.40 -5.97
CA ASN A 458 -18.95 8.48 -4.68
C ASN A 458 -20.45 8.18 -4.74
N THR A 459 -21.12 8.33 -5.90
CA THR A 459 -22.51 7.91 -6.10
C THR A 459 -22.71 6.39 -6.09
N ASP A 460 -21.68 5.59 -6.38
CA ASP A 460 -21.75 4.12 -6.40
C ASP A 460 -21.95 3.53 -5.00
N ILE A 461 -21.49 4.22 -3.95
CA ILE A 461 -21.76 3.84 -2.54
C ILE A 461 -23.27 3.80 -2.30
N TYR A 462 -24.00 4.86 -2.68
CA TYR A 462 -25.47 4.89 -2.56
C TYR A 462 -26.11 3.75 -3.34
N ARG A 463 -25.66 3.51 -4.57
CA ARG A 463 -26.22 2.47 -5.45
C ARG A 463 -26.04 1.08 -4.85
N ALA A 464 -24.86 0.75 -4.34
CA ALA A 464 -24.58 -0.53 -3.68
C ALA A 464 -25.44 -0.72 -2.42
N MET A 465 -25.57 0.33 -1.60
CA MET A 465 -26.46 0.29 -0.43
C MET A 465 -27.93 0.11 -0.83
N TYR A 466 -28.39 0.84 -1.84
CA TYR A 466 -29.78 0.83 -2.29
C TYR A 466 -30.16 -0.52 -2.92
N GLU A 467 -29.30 -1.08 -3.77
CA GLU A 467 -29.51 -2.41 -4.33
C GLU A 467 -29.58 -3.46 -3.21
N THR A 468 -28.70 -3.38 -2.21
CA THR A 468 -28.69 -4.31 -1.09
C THR A 468 -29.98 -4.21 -0.26
N LEU A 469 -30.42 -3.00 0.08
CA LEU A 469 -31.60 -2.79 0.93
C LEU A 469 -32.91 -3.11 0.21
N PHE A 470 -33.04 -2.73 -1.05
CA PHE A 470 -34.33 -2.73 -1.77
C PHE A 470 -34.39 -3.74 -2.92
N GLY A 471 -33.26 -4.32 -3.31
CA GLY A 471 -33.18 -5.24 -4.45
C GLY A 471 -33.50 -4.55 -5.78
N VAL A 472 -33.18 -3.25 -5.85
CA VAL A 472 -33.41 -2.40 -7.01
C VAL A 472 -32.05 -1.92 -7.49
N ASP A 473 -31.69 -2.38 -8.68
CA ASP A 473 -30.54 -1.87 -9.42
C ASP A 473 -30.87 -0.48 -9.99
N LEU A 474 -30.06 0.51 -9.64
CA LEU A 474 -30.23 1.90 -10.05
C LEU A 474 -29.26 2.22 -11.19
N PRO A 475 -29.63 3.13 -12.11
CA PRO A 475 -28.80 3.46 -13.26
C PRO A 475 -27.39 3.91 -12.87
N ASP A 476 -26.40 3.49 -13.66
CA ASP A 476 -25.03 4.00 -13.59
C ASP A 476 -24.96 5.48 -13.99
N ARG A 477 -23.98 6.17 -13.43
CA ARG A 477 -23.50 7.43 -13.99
C ARG A 477 -22.85 7.13 -15.35
N GLU A 478 -23.10 7.95 -16.36
CA GLU A 478 -22.60 7.74 -17.73
C GLU A 478 -21.08 8.07 -17.82
N VAL A 479 -20.25 7.18 -17.29
CA VAL A 479 -18.78 7.22 -17.39
C VAL A 479 -18.28 6.21 -18.42
N PRO A 480 -17.03 6.30 -18.91
CA PRO A 480 -16.45 5.27 -19.77
C PRO A 480 -16.57 3.87 -19.14
N GLU A 481 -17.19 2.94 -19.88
CA GLU A 481 -17.42 1.57 -19.40
C GLU A 481 -16.08 0.84 -19.20
N PHE A 482 -16.00 0.05 -18.12
CA PHE A 482 -14.91 -0.89 -17.91
C PHE A 482 -14.90 -1.95 -19.02
N VAL A 483 -13.72 -2.21 -19.60
CA VAL A 483 -13.54 -3.26 -20.60
C VAL A 483 -12.85 -4.47 -19.97
N PRO A 484 -13.56 -5.57 -19.66
CA PRO A 484 -12.97 -6.76 -19.05
C PRO A 484 -11.95 -7.43 -19.96
N ALA A 485 -10.93 -8.02 -19.36
CA ALA A 485 -10.01 -8.91 -20.05
C ALA A 485 -10.77 -10.14 -20.60
N PRO A 486 -10.36 -10.72 -21.73
CA PRO A 486 -10.86 -12.03 -22.12
C PRO A 486 -10.38 -13.10 -21.14
N GLU A 487 -11.19 -14.15 -20.95
CA GLU A 487 -10.83 -15.30 -20.13
C GLU A 487 -9.52 -15.95 -20.61
N ALA A 488 -8.64 -16.27 -19.65
CA ALA A 488 -7.42 -17.01 -19.93
C ALA A 488 -7.75 -18.40 -20.51
N THR A 489 -6.89 -18.86 -21.42
CA THR A 489 -7.05 -20.12 -22.17
C THR A 489 -6.04 -21.19 -21.78
N LYS A 490 -5.09 -20.86 -20.88
CA LYS A 490 -3.99 -21.69 -20.39
C LYS A 490 -3.89 -21.52 -18.86
N ASP A 491 -3.24 -22.50 -18.22
CA ASP A 491 -2.96 -22.47 -16.78
C ASP A 491 -1.68 -21.69 -16.42
N THR A 492 -0.81 -21.43 -17.42
CA THR A 492 0.38 -20.58 -17.32
C THR A 492 0.41 -19.58 -18.48
N GLY A 493 1.09 -18.46 -18.28
CA GLY A 493 1.05 -17.34 -19.20
C GLY A 493 2.29 -16.45 -19.17
N ASN A 494 2.07 -15.21 -19.59
CA ASN A 494 3.05 -14.15 -19.64
C ASN A 494 2.83 -13.19 -18.46
N VAL A 495 3.88 -12.48 -18.07
CA VAL A 495 3.79 -11.40 -17.07
C VAL A 495 4.30 -10.11 -17.70
N ILE A 496 3.52 -9.04 -17.56
CA ILE A 496 3.95 -7.67 -17.76
C ILE A 496 3.86 -6.99 -16.40
N PHE A 497 5.01 -6.81 -15.76
CA PHE A 497 5.13 -6.04 -14.53
C PHE A 497 5.56 -4.62 -14.87
N ILE A 498 4.71 -3.65 -14.55
CA ILE A 498 5.04 -2.22 -14.69
C ILE A 498 5.13 -1.64 -13.28
N HIS A 499 6.32 -1.18 -12.92
CA HIS A 499 6.70 -0.60 -11.65
C HIS A 499 6.84 0.93 -11.80
N PRO A 500 5.75 1.70 -11.66
CA PRO A 500 5.84 3.15 -11.60
C PRO A 500 6.21 3.55 -10.17
N ASP A 501 7.52 3.56 -9.89
CA ASP A 501 8.04 3.84 -8.56
C ASP A 501 7.52 5.19 -8.02
N GLY A 502 7.24 5.25 -6.72
CA GLY A 502 6.74 6.45 -6.05
C GLY A 502 5.26 6.78 -6.26
N THR A 503 4.48 5.97 -6.98
CA THR A 503 3.08 6.34 -7.30
C THR A 503 2.03 5.99 -6.25
N SER A 504 1.04 6.88 -6.12
CA SER A 504 -0.16 6.69 -5.31
C SER A 504 -1.45 7.03 -6.09
N PRO A 505 -2.65 6.67 -5.59
CA PRO A 505 -3.92 7.11 -6.16
C PRO A 505 -4.05 8.63 -6.25
N SER A 506 -3.35 9.42 -5.41
CA SER A 506 -3.31 10.88 -5.53
C SER A 506 -2.67 11.32 -6.85
N MET A 507 -1.58 10.68 -7.28
CA MET A 507 -0.92 10.97 -8.57
C MET A 507 -1.83 10.65 -9.74
N TYR A 508 -2.50 9.49 -9.73
CA TYR A 508 -3.45 9.14 -10.79
C TYR A 508 -4.72 9.99 -10.75
N GLY A 509 -5.16 10.43 -9.57
CA GLY A 509 -6.23 11.41 -9.39
C GLY A 509 -5.87 12.75 -10.03
N PHE A 510 -4.66 13.25 -9.76
CA PHE A 510 -4.12 14.45 -10.38
C PHE A 510 -4.05 14.32 -11.91
N ALA A 511 -3.45 13.24 -12.42
CA ALA A 511 -3.35 12.97 -13.85
C ALA A 511 -4.71 12.95 -14.54
N ARG A 512 -5.69 12.29 -13.94
CA ARG A 512 -7.06 12.19 -14.46
C ARG A 512 -7.75 13.53 -14.53
N VAL A 513 -7.69 14.32 -13.45
CA VAL A 513 -8.35 15.64 -13.39
C VAL A 513 -7.86 16.56 -14.52
N VAL A 514 -6.55 16.53 -14.84
CA VAL A 514 -5.97 17.36 -15.91
C VAL A 514 -6.28 16.84 -17.31
N SER A 515 -6.29 15.52 -17.51
CA SER A 515 -6.37 14.89 -18.83
C SER A 515 -7.79 14.52 -19.27
N GLU A 516 -8.58 13.93 -18.39
CA GLU A 516 -9.88 13.33 -18.69
C GLU A 516 -11.04 13.96 -17.88
N GLY A 517 -10.73 14.72 -16.83
CA GLY A 517 -11.69 15.28 -15.87
C GLY A 517 -11.98 14.32 -14.72
N PRO A 518 -12.57 14.80 -13.61
CA PRO A 518 -12.74 13.98 -12.40
C PRO A 518 -13.65 12.76 -12.61
N ASP A 519 -14.62 12.84 -13.52
CA ASP A 519 -15.46 11.70 -13.94
C ASP A 519 -14.82 10.81 -15.01
N GLY A 520 -13.67 11.23 -15.57
CA GLY A 520 -12.92 10.48 -16.57
C GLY A 520 -12.37 9.16 -16.04
N ARG A 521 -11.82 8.35 -16.94
CA ARG A 521 -11.19 7.07 -16.60
C ARG A 521 -9.86 6.97 -17.34
N LEU A 522 -8.78 6.87 -16.59
CA LEU A 522 -7.45 6.52 -17.09
C LEU A 522 -7.37 5.01 -17.34
N ASN A 523 -6.29 4.53 -17.97
CA ASN A 523 -6.04 3.08 -18.06
C ASN A 523 -5.85 2.46 -16.66
N TYR A 524 -5.26 3.22 -15.72
CA TYR A 524 -5.18 2.85 -14.29
C TYR A 524 -6.55 2.53 -13.67
N ASP A 525 -7.64 3.11 -14.18
CA ASP A 525 -9.00 2.85 -13.71
C ASP A 525 -9.67 1.66 -14.38
N GLN A 526 -9.06 1.13 -15.44
CA GLN A 526 -9.53 -0.01 -16.22
C GLN A 526 -8.96 -1.34 -15.74
N PHE A 527 -8.23 -1.35 -14.62
CA PHE A 527 -7.79 -2.57 -13.97
C PHE A 527 -8.99 -3.32 -13.35
N SER A 528 -8.84 -4.64 -13.19
CA SER A 528 -9.93 -5.53 -12.75
C SER A 528 -9.95 -5.82 -11.26
N HIS A 529 -8.81 -5.69 -10.59
CA HIS A 529 -8.67 -5.86 -9.14
C HIS A 529 -7.68 -4.82 -8.60
N SER A 530 -7.82 -4.49 -7.31
CA SER A 530 -6.91 -3.60 -6.60
C SER A 530 -6.77 -3.99 -5.13
N GLY A 531 -5.61 -3.67 -4.56
CA GLY A 531 -5.30 -3.92 -3.16
C GLY A 531 -4.44 -2.81 -2.56
N VAL A 532 -4.68 -2.49 -1.28
CA VAL A 532 -3.81 -1.59 -0.51
C VAL A 532 -2.48 -2.29 -0.26
N TYR A 533 -1.38 -1.66 -0.65
CA TYR A 533 -0.06 -2.27 -0.64
C TYR A 533 0.67 -2.04 0.69
N LEU A 534 1.32 -3.09 1.21
CA LEU A 534 2.10 -3.07 2.45
C LEU A 534 3.59 -3.23 2.14
N GLY A 535 4.30 -2.11 2.18
CA GLY A 535 5.62 -1.97 1.55
C GLY A 535 6.83 -2.15 2.44
N HIS A 536 6.71 -2.48 3.73
CA HIS A 536 7.85 -2.44 4.64
C HIS A 536 9.00 -3.38 4.26
N MET A 537 10.20 -3.00 4.69
CA MET A 537 11.46 -3.72 4.53
C MET A 537 11.83 -4.48 5.81
N ARG A 538 12.94 -5.22 5.79
CA ARG A 538 13.44 -5.99 6.95
C ARG A 538 13.90 -5.10 8.11
N ASP A 539 14.31 -3.87 7.82
CA ASP A 539 14.91 -2.94 8.79
C ASP A 539 14.21 -1.56 8.89
N GLN A 540 13.15 -1.32 8.11
CA GLN A 540 12.38 -0.06 8.15
C GLN A 540 10.96 -0.22 7.56
N ILE A 541 10.09 0.78 7.74
CA ILE A 541 8.67 0.77 7.30
C ILE A 541 8.50 1.24 5.86
N VAL A 542 9.28 2.24 5.43
CA VAL A 542 9.20 2.83 4.10
C VAL A 542 9.99 1.96 3.12
N GLY A 543 9.37 1.63 1.99
CA GLY A 543 10.07 0.95 0.90
C GLY A 543 11.13 1.85 0.29
N THR A 544 12.22 1.25 -0.21
CA THR A 544 13.18 1.96 -1.06
C THR A 544 13.15 1.33 -2.44
N SER A 545 13.38 2.11 -3.50
CA SER A 545 13.40 1.60 -4.88
C SER A 545 14.24 0.33 -5.03
N ASN A 546 15.40 0.28 -4.36
CA ASN A 546 16.27 -0.90 -4.46
C ASN A 546 15.74 -2.10 -3.66
N ALA A 547 15.40 -1.94 -2.39
CA ALA A 547 14.98 -3.07 -1.57
C ALA A 547 13.57 -3.56 -1.94
N GLY A 548 12.68 -2.65 -2.36
CA GLY A 548 11.36 -2.97 -2.89
C GLY A 548 11.46 -3.71 -4.22
N ALA A 549 12.30 -3.27 -5.15
CA ALA A 549 12.58 -4.02 -6.37
C ALA A 549 13.19 -5.41 -6.11
N VAL A 550 14.16 -5.54 -5.18
CA VAL A 550 14.68 -6.85 -4.74
C VAL A 550 13.54 -7.70 -4.18
N THR A 551 12.65 -7.12 -3.37
CA THR A 551 11.51 -7.83 -2.79
C THR A 551 10.53 -8.32 -3.86
N HIS A 552 10.24 -7.52 -4.90
CA HIS A 552 9.42 -7.97 -6.03
C HIS A 552 10.13 -9.02 -6.89
N ALA A 553 11.45 -8.93 -7.03
CA ALA A 553 12.28 -9.84 -7.81
C ALA A 553 12.47 -11.21 -7.15
N THR A 554 12.48 -11.26 -5.81
CA THR A 554 12.83 -12.45 -5.02
C THR A 554 11.67 -12.99 -4.18
N GLY A 555 10.66 -12.19 -3.88
CA GLY A 555 9.51 -12.57 -3.06
C GLY A 555 9.80 -12.64 -1.56
N VAL A 556 10.86 -11.98 -1.09
CA VAL A 556 11.32 -11.98 0.31
C VAL A 556 11.67 -10.55 0.74
N LYS A 557 11.52 -10.24 2.02
CA LYS A 557 11.76 -8.89 2.55
C LYS A 557 13.26 -8.60 2.54
N ALA A 558 13.68 -7.61 1.77
CA ALA A 558 15.07 -7.19 1.72
C ALA A 558 15.38 -6.10 2.76
N GLN A 559 16.66 -5.93 3.08
CA GLN A 559 17.15 -4.77 3.82
C GLN A 559 17.07 -3.52 2.93
N ALA A 560 16.75 -2.35 3.48
CA ALA A 560 16.57 -1.08 2.76
C ALA A 560 17.70 -0.70 1.79
N GLY A 561 18.95 -1.11 2.07
CA GLY A 561 20.11 -0.86 1.21
C GLY A 561 20.41 -1.95 0.16
N SER A 562 19.63 -3.03 0.14
CA SER A 562 19.89 -4.21 -0.67
C SER A 562 19.73 -3.94 -2.17
N PHE A 563 20.66 -4.49 -2.94
CA PHE A 563 20.56 -4.65 -4.39
C PHE A 563 20.94 -6.10 -4.75
N GLY A 564 20.12 -7.06 -4.28
CA GLY A 564 20.30 -8.49 -4.51
C GLY A 564 21.16 -9.23 -3.49
N LEU A 565 21.82 -8.49 -2.58
CA LEU A 565 22.59 -9.04 -1.46
C LEU A 565 21.89 -8.76 -0.12
N ASP A 566 22.05 -9.67 0.84
CA ASP A 566 21.58 -9.51 2.22
C ASP A 566 22.54 -8.65 3.07
N GLU A 567 22.23 -8.52 4.36
CA GLU A 567 23.00 -7.71 5.32
C GLU A 567 24.42 -8.23 5.62
N PHE A 568 24.75 -9.45 5.18
CA PHE A 568 26.09 -10.06 5.27
C PHE A 568 26.87 -9.96 3.95
N GLY A 569 26.24 -9.42 2.91
CA GLY A 569 26.81 -9.37 1.55
C GLY A 569 26.67 -10.68 0.79
N ASP A 570 25.83 -11.60 1.28
CA ASP A 570 25.53 -12.85 0.62
C ASP A 570 24.33 -12.70 -0.32
N PRO A 571 24.24 -13.46 -1.42
CA PRO A 571 23.08 -13.38 -2.32
C PRO A 571 21.78 -13.77 -1.62
N VAL A 572 20.74 -12.95 -1.82
CA VAL A 572 19.41 -13.18 -1.25
C VAL A 572 18.85 -14.54 -1.70
N VAL A 573 18.29 -15.30 -0.77
CA VAL A 573 17.55 -16.53 -1.07
C VAL A 573 16.11 -16.16 -1.43
N SER A 574 15.75 -16.32 -2.70
CA SER A 574 14.40 -16.03 -3.16
C SER A 574 13.39 -17.03 -2.60
N ARG A 575 12.11 -16.66 -2.64
CA ARG A 575 10.99 -17.46 -2.14
C ARG A 575 10.87 -18.83 -2.82
N SER A 576 11.41 -19.00 -4.03
CA SER A 576 11.50 -20.31 -4.69
C SER A 576 12.53 -21.27 -4.04
N GLY A 577 13.31 -20.76 -3.08
CA GLY A 577 14.38 -21.45 -2.36
C GLY A 577 15.72 -21.43 -3.10
N LYS A 578 15.91 -20.50 -4.05
CA LYS A 578 17.15 -20.37 -4.83
C LYS A 578 17.96 -19.17 -4.35
N ARG A 579 19.19 -19.43 -3.93
CA ARG A 579 20.16 -18.41 -3.54
C ARG A 579 20.68 -17.65 -4.76
N GLY A 580 20.56 -16.32 -4.75
CA GLY A 580 21.03 -15.43 -5.81
C GLY A 580 20.35 -15.66 -7.16
N VAL A 581 19.03 -15.91 -7.13
CA VAL A 581 18.24 -16.08 -8.36
C VAL A 581 16.91 -15.37 -8.24
N THR A 582 16.67 -14.40 -9.12
CA THR A 582 15.40 -13.67 -9.23
C THR A 582 14.38 -14.40 -10.09
N ILE A 583 13.12 -13.97 -10.03
CA ILE A 583 12.06 -14.47 -10.91
C ILE A 583 12.36 -14.26 -12.40
N LEU A 584 13.05 -13.18 -12.77
CA LEU A 584 13.38 -12.89 -14.17
C LEU A 584 14.50 -13.81 -14.65
N GLU A 585 15.50 -14.09 -13.81
CA GLU A 585 16.53 -15.08 -14.10
C GLU A 585 15.97 -16.51 -14.16
N GLU A 586 14.97 -16.84 -13.33
CA GLU A 586 14.23 -18.10 -13.47
C GLU A 586 13.45 -18.16 -14.78
N ALA A 587 12.87 -17.04 -15.25
CA ALA A 587 12.21 -16.97 -16.55
C ALA A 587 13.22 -17.23 -17.70
N ILE A 588 14.40 -16.58 -17.66
CA ILE A 588 15.52 -16.82 -18.59
C ILE A 588 15.93 -18.29 -18.57
N ALA A 589 16.17 -18.86 -17.39
CA ALA A 589 16.59 -20.25 -17.23
C ALA A 589 15.53 -21.25 -17.72
N SER A 590 14.25 -20.86 -17.67
CA SER A 590 13.12 -21.66 -18.20
C SER A 590 12.95 -21.54 -19.71
N GLY A 591 13.70 -20.66 -20.38
CA GLY A 591 13.67 -20.45 -21.82
C GLY A 591 12.55 -19.52 -22.30
N LYS A 592 11.98 -18.70 -21.40
CA LYS A 592 11.00 -17.67 -21.77
C LYS A 592 11.70 -16.44 -22.32
N ALA A 593 11.05 -15.71 -23.23
CA ALA A 593 11.53 -14.43 -23.70
C ALA A 593 11.44 -13.37 -22.58
N THR A 594 12.40 -12.47 -22.50
CA THR A 594 12.49 -11.52 -21.38
C THR A 594 12.84 -10.10 -21.81
N ALA A 595 12.31 -9.11 -21.10
CA ALA A 595 12.63 -7.70 -21.33
C ALA A 595 12.75 -6.90 -20.04
N VAL A 596 13.69 -5.97 -20.02
CA VAL A 596 13.78 -4.86 -19.07
C VAL A 596 13.64 -3.53 -19.80
N ILE A 597 12.77 -2.65 -19.29
CA ILE A 597 12.45 -1.34 -19.88
C ILE A 597 12.50 -0.29 -18.79
N ASN A 598 13.25 0.80 -18.97
CA ASN A 598 13.32 1.88 -18.00
C ASN A 598 13.17 3.25 -18.69
N SER A 599 12.40 4.18 -18.13
CA SER A 599 12.39 5.58 -18.57
C SER A 599 13.62 6.36 -18.06
N GLY A 600 14.27 5.95 -16.97
CA GLY A 600 15.58 6.41 -16.53
C GLY A 600 16.72 5.67 -17.25
N PHE A 601 17.89 5.57 -16.61
CA PHE A 601 18.94 4.65 -17.05
C PHE A 601 18.69 3.21 -16.59
N ILE A 602 19.24 2.23 -17.31
CA ILE A 602 18.86 0.81 -17.09
C ILE A 602 19.32 0.21 -15.74
N ALA A 603 20.26 0.85 -15.07
CA ALA A 603 20.77 0.40 -13.78
C ALA A 603 19.93 0.88 -12.60
N GLU A 604 18.85 1.64 -12.85
CA GLU A 604 17.89 1.99 -11.80
C GLU A 604 17.19 0.76 -11.24
N PRO A 605 16.81 0.77 -9.95
CA PRO A 605 16.61 -0.47 -9.23
C PRO A 605 15.39 -1.29 -9.66
N GLY A 606 14.25 -0.68 -10.02
CA GLY A 606 13.07 -1.44 -10.45
C GLY A 606 13.25 -2.23 -11.73
N THR A 607 14.35 -2.00 -12.48
CA THR A 607 14.82 -2.92 -13.52
C THR A 607 16.09 -3.68 -13.14
N GLY A 608 17.10 -3.00 -12.60
CA GLY A 608 18.42 -3.58 -12.37
C GLY A 608 18.46 -4.66 -11.29
N ALA A 609 17.66 -4.52 -10.22
CA ALA A 609 17.61 -5.50 -9.13
C ALA A 609 17.06 -6.88 -9.56
N PHE A 610 16.42 -6.95 -10.73
CA PHE A 610 15.96 -8.23 -11.29
C PHE A 610 17.09 -9.04 -11.96
N LEU A 611 18.26 -8.45 -12.23
CA LEU A 611 19.33 -9.09 -13.03
C LEU A 611 20.74 -8.83 -12.51
N ALA A 612 20.87 -8.17 -11.35
CA ALA A 612 22.17 -7.82 -10.82
C ALA A 612 22.21 -7.83 -9.28
N GLU A 613 23.39 -8.16 -8.77
CA GLU A 613 23.72 -8.19 -7.35
C GLU A 613 24.96 -7.34 -7.09
N VAL A 614 24.86 -6.33 -6.22
CA VAL A 614 25.99 -5.46 -5.84
C VAL A 614 25.90 -5.02 -4.39
N GLU A 615 27.06 -4.74 -3.77
CA GLU A 615 27.14 -4.16 -2.42
C GLU A 615 26.63 -2.71 -2.35
N ASN A 616 26.64 -1.99 -3.47
CA ASN A 616 26.29 -0.58 -3.53
C ASN A 616 25.55 -0.25 -4.82
N ARG A 617 24.30 0.23 -4.72
CA ARG A 617 23.47 0.64 -5.87
C ARG A 617 24.14 1.69 -6.77
N SER A 618 25.07 2.48 -6.25
CA SER A 618 25.83 3.45 -7.04
C SER A 618 26.88 2.83 -7.98
N ASP A 619 27.12 1.52 -7.93
CA ASP A 619 27.97 0.83 -8.92
C ASP A 619 27.21 0.56 -10.23
N VAL A 620 26.65 1.63 -10.80
CA VAL A 620 25.81 1.61 -12.01
C VAL A 620 26.52 1.00 -13.21
N THR A 621 27.86 1.06 -13.25
CA THR A 621 28.63 0.41 -14.32
C THR A 621 28.70 -1.11 -14.15
N GLU A 622 28.78 -1.60 -12.92
CA GLU A 622 28.74 -3.04 -12.64
C GLU A 622 27.33 -3.59 -12.87
N ILE A 623 26.30 -2.89 -12.40
CA ILE A 623 24.89 -3.26 -12.62
C ILE A 623 24.59 -3.34 -14.13
N THR A 624 24.93 -2.29 -14.90
CA THR A 624 24.73 -2.27 -16.37
C THR A 624 25.44 -3.43 -17.06
N LYS A 625 26.61 -3.84 -16.56
CA LYS A 625 27.36 -4.99 -17.08
C LYS A 625 26.63 -6.31 -16.81
N GLN A 626 26.17 -6.52 -15.57
CA GLN A 626 25.44 -7.73 -15.19
C GLN A 626 24.13 -7.86 -15.97
N ILE A 627 23.37 -6.77 -16.15
CA ILE A 627 22.14 -6.76 -16.97
C ILE A 627 22.43 -7.25 -18.40
N LEU A 628 23.46 -6.72 -19.07
CA LEU A 628 23.82 -7.15 -20.42
C LEU A 628 24.28 -8.63 -20.47
N GLU A 629 24.99 -9.09 -19.43
CA GLU A 629 25.54 -10.44 -19.33
C GLU A 629 24.51 -11.49 -18.88
N SER A 630 23.36 -11.06 -18.33
CA SER A 630 22.31 -11.93 -17.77
C SER A 630 21.66 -12.87 -18.79
N GLY A 631 21.67 -12.48 -20.07
CA GLY A 631 20.99 -13.21 -21.15
C GLY A 631 19.55 -12.76 -21.42
N VAL A 632 19.10 -11.64 -20.83
CA VAL A 632 17.82 -10.99 -21.18
C VAL A 632 17.75 -10.69 -22.69
N ASP A 633 16.57 -10.75 -23.32
CA ASP A 633 16.47 -10.57 -24.78
C ASP A 633 16.40 -9.09 -25.20
N ILE A 634 15.71 -8.27 -24.40
CA ILE A 634 15.44 -6.87 -24.71
C ILE A 634 15.81 -5.97 -23.54
N ILE A 635 16.63 -4.95 -23.82
CA ILE A 635 17.09 -3.96 -22.86
C ILE A 635 16.79 -2.57 -23.45
N LEU A 636 15.92 -1.79 -22.82
CA LEU A 636 15.52 -0.46 -23.32
C LEU A 636 15.61 0.58 -22.20
N GLY A 637 16.44 1.61 -22.35
CA GLY A 637 16.51 2.72 -21.38
C GLY A 637 17.56 3.77 -21.72
N GLY A 638 17.93 4.58 -20.74
CA GLY A 638 19.02 5.56 -20.81
C GLY A 638 20.39 5.00 -20.39
N GLY A 639 21.33 5.90 -20.10
CA GLY A 639 22.61 5.57 -19.46
C GLY A 639 23.76 5.23 -20.39
N GLU A 640 23.85 5.80 -21.61
CA GLU A 640 24.96 5.52 -22.57
C GLU A 640 26.35 5.57 -21.92
N ILE A 641 26.58 6.50 -20.99
CA ILE A 641 27.88 6.66 -20.33
C ILE A 641 28.28 5.45 -19.47
N HIS A 642 27.32 4.65 -19.00
CA HIS A 642 27.56 3.44 -18.19
C HIS A 642 28.04 2.24 -19.03
N TYR A 643 27.79 2.27 -20.34
CA TYR A 643 28.24 1.27 -21.30
C TYR A 643 29.65 1.53 -21.84
N LEU A 644 30.11 2.78 -21.78
CA LEU A 644 31.31 3.25 -22.48
C LEU A 644 32.52 3.41 -21.55
N PRO A 645 33.74 3.08 -22.02
CA PRO A 645 34.95 3.29 -21.23
C PRO A 645 35.41 4.75 -21.26
N VAL A 646 36.06 5.17 -20.17
CA VAL A 646 36.74 6.47 -20.08
C VAL A 646 37.62 6.70 -21.30
N GLY A 647 37.51 7.87 -21.92
CA GLY A 647 38.15 8.24 -23.17
C GLY A 647 37.26 8.08 -24.42
N THR A 648 36.06 7.54 -24.29
CA THR A 648 35.11 7.32 -25.40
C THR A 648 33.90 8.24 -25.25
N VAL A 649 33.64 9.07 -26.25
CA VAL A 649 32.46 9.94 -26.28
C VAL A 649 31.35 9.25 -27.06
N GLY A 650 30.19 9.08 -26.42
CA GLY A 650 29.02 8.43 -26.98
C GLY A 650 28.26 9.31 -27.99
N ARG A 651 27.15 8.77 -28.51
CA ARG A 651 26.26 9.42 -29.46
C ARG A 651 25.55 10.64 -28.86
N PHE A 652 25.30 10.64 -27.56
CA PHE A 652 24.73 11.79 -26.85
C PHE A 652 25.79 12.85 -26.47
N GLY A 653 27.05 12.63 -26.84
CA GLY A 653 28.11 13.63 -26.71
C GLY A 653 28.75 13.72 -25.33
N GLN A 654 28.44 12.80 -24.43
CA GLN A 654 29.06 12.64 -23.12
C GLN A 654 30.13 11.54 -23.13
N GLU A 655 31.14 11.67 -22.28
CA GLU A 655 32.22 10.68 -22.16
C GLU A 655 31.80 9.54 -21.23
N GLY A 656 32.12 8.31 -21.61
CA GLY A 656 31.87 7.12 -20.80
C GLY A 656 32.64 7.12 -19.47
N ILE A 657 32.08 6.44 -18.47
CA ILE A 657 32.61 6.42 -17.10
C ILE A 657 33.26 5.09 -16.70
N ARG A 658 33.19 4.04 -17.53
CA ARG A 658 33.75 2.74 -17.15
C ARG A 658 35.27 2.76 -17.07
N THR A 659 35.80 2.25 -15.96
CA THR A 659 37.26 2.22 -15.69
C THR A 659 37.92 0.89 -16.04
N ASP A 660 37.14 -0.15 -16.33
CA ASP A 660 37.61 -1.48 -16.73
C ASP A 660 38.05 -1.56 -18.21
N GLY A 661 37.80 -0.51 -18.99
CA GLY A 661 38.18 -0.39 -20.39
C GLY A 661 37.25 -1.15 -21.36
N ARG A 662 36.12 -1.67 -20.89
CA ARG A 662 35.13 -2.37 -21.71
C ARG A 662 34.18 -1.40 -22.42
N ASN A 663 33.76 -1.77 -23.63
CA ASN A 663 32.71 -1.07 -24.38
C ASN A 663 31.53 -2.02 -24.55
N LEU A 664 30.56 -1.92 -23.65
CA LEU A 664 29.43 -2.84 -23.58
C LEU A 664 28.51 -2.74 -24.80
N ILE A 665 28.47 -1.59 -25.48
CA ILE A 665 27.69 -1.44 -26.71
C ILE A 665 28.26 -2.34 -27.83
N GLU A 666 29.58 -2.32 -28.02
CA GLU A 666 30.25 -3.19 -28.99
C GLU A 666 30.12 -4.68 -28.62
N GLU A 667 30.12 -4.98 -27.33
CA GLU A 667 29.91 -6.35 -26.83
C GLU A 667 28.48 -6.84 -27.07
N ALA A 668 27.47 -5.99 -26.89
CA ALA A 668 26.07 -6.29 -27.22
C ALA A 668 25.90 -6.58 -28.72
N GLU A 669 26.47 -5.74 -29.59
CA GLU A 669 26.46 -6.00 -31.05
C GLU A 669 27.11 -7.34 -31.40
N ALA A 670 28.23 -7.66 -30.73
CA ALA A 670 28.93 -8.93 -30.93
C ALA A 670 28.13 -10.13 -30.39
N ALA A 671 27.32 -9.94 -29.35
CA ALA A 671 26.40 -10.93 -28.80
C ALA A 671 25.14 -11.14 -29.65
N GLY A 672 24.84 -10.22 -30.58
CA GLY A 672 23.73 -10.36 -31.54
C GLY A 672 22.60 -9.34 -31.36
N TYR A 673 22.74 -8.40 -30.42
CA TYR A 673 21.75 -7.35 -30.21
C TYR A 673 21.69 -6.40 -31.41
N THR A 674 20.46 -6.06 -31.79
CA THR A 674 20.22 -4.86 -32.59
C THR A 674 20.33 -3.65 -31.67
N VAL A 675 21.26 -2.73 -31.92
CA VAL A 675 21.43 -1.52 -31.10
C VAL A 675 20.74 -0.31 -31.75
N VAL A 676 19.92 0.41 -30.99
CA VAL A 676 19.21 1.63 -31.41
C VAL A 676 19.38 2.75 -30.39
N PHE A 677 19.30 4.00 -30.84
CA PHE A 677 19.53 5.18 -30.00
C PHE A 677 18.46 6.27 -30.12
N SER A 678 17.42 6.07 -30.92
CA SER A 678 16.33 7.03 -31.04
C SER A 678 14.99 6.35 -31.19
N LYS A 679 13.93 7.09 -30.88
CA LYS A 679 12.55 6.69 -31.12
C LYS A 679 12.31 6.25 -32.57
N GLU A 680 12.87 6.97 -33.54
CA GLU A 680 12.74 6.60 -34.96
C GLU A 680 13.46 5.29 -35.28
N GLU A 681 14.62 5.02 -34.68
CA GLU A 681 15.34 3.76 -34.86
C GLU A 681 14.56 2.60 -34.23
N LEU A 682 14.01 2.80 -33.02
CA LEU A 682 13.15 1.84 -32.33
C LEU A 682 11.86 1.53 -33.11
N GLN A 683 11.28 2.53 -33.79
CA GLN A 683 10.08 2.32 -34.62
C GLN A 683 10.39 1.65 -35.97
N ASN A 684 11.67 1.53 -36.36
CA ASN A 684 12.09 1.00 -37.66
C ASN A 684 13.11 -0.15 -37.51
N LEU A 685 12.83 -1.08 -36.59
CA LEU A 685 13.70 -2.24 -36.35
C LEU A 685 13.88 -3.11 -37.62
N PRO A 686 15.08 -3.69 -37.83
CA PRO A 686 15.30 -4.69 -38.86
C PRO A 686 14.35 -5.89 -38.74
N GLU A 687 13.93 -6.45 -39.88
CA GLU A 687 13.15 -7.68 -39.90
C GLU A 687 13.96 -8.84 -39.31
N GLY A 688 13.38 -9.58 -38.35
CA GLY A 688 14.02 -10.70 -37.67
C GLY A 688 14.85 -10.32 -36.44
N THR A 689 14.76 -9.09 -35.94
CA THR A 689 15.29 -8.73 -34.62
C THR A 689 14.67 -9.63 -33.55
N THR A 690 15.55 -10.27 -32.76
CA THR A 690 15.21 -11.18 -31.65
C THR A 690 15.83 -10.70 -30.34
N GLN A 691 16.96 -9.99 -30.41
CA GLN A 691 17.59 -9.31 -29.29
C GLN A 691 17.75 -7.81 -29.60
N LEU A 692 17.45 -6.95 -28.63
CA LEU A 692 17.36 -5.50 -28.82
C LEU A 692 17.97 -4.75 -27.64
N LEU A 693 18.89 -3.83 -27.93
CA LEU A 693 19.46 -2.89 -26.98
C LEU A 693 19.11 -1.46 -27.43
N GLY A 694 18.28 -0.77 -26.67
CA GLY A 694 17.92 0.64 -26.88
C GLY A 694 18.56 1.53 -25.84
N ILE A 695 19.36 2.51 -26.27
CA ILE A 695 20.03 3.48 -25.39
C ILE A 695 19.61 4.89 -25.82
N PHE A 696 18.70 5.51 -25.08
CA PHE A 696 17.97 6.70 -25.53
C PHE A 696 18.41 8.03 -24.90
N ALA A 697 19.36 7.98 -23.97
CA ALA A 697 19.92 9.14 -23.30
C ALA A 697 21.35 8.85 -22.81
N ALA A 698 22.12 9.90 -22.52
CA ALA A 698 23.45 9.77 -21.91
C ALA A 698 23.37 9.22 -20.48
N GLU A 699 22.35 9.68 -19.75
CA GLU A 699 21.95 9.32 -18.38
C GLU A 699 20.44 9.05 -18.45
N ASP A 700 19.59 9.73 -17.68
CA ASP A 700 18.13 9.58 -17.71
C ASP A 700 17.47 10.19 -18.94
N THR A 701 16.31 9.66 -19.33
CA THR A 701 15.54 10.27 -20.42
C THR A 701 14.71 11.48 -19.97
N TYR A 702 14.61 11.74 -18.67
CA TYR A 702 13.97 12.91 -18.07
C TYR A 702 14.97 13.81 -17.34
N ASN A 703 14.53 15.01 -16.95
CA ASN A 703 15.33 15.96 -16.16
C ASN A 703 14.68 16.15 -14.78
N ASP A 704 15.13 15.39 -13.79
CA ASP A 704 14.61 15.33 -12.41
C ASP A 704 15.04 16.51 -11.52
N ASN A 705 15.02 17.72 -12.06
CA ASN A 705 15.20 18.92 -11.25
C ASN A 705 13.83 19.51 -10.84
N PRO A 706 13.78 20.36 -9.79
CA PRO A 706 12.62 21.23 -9.55
C PRO A 706 12.25 22.05 -10.81
N GLU A 707 10.97 22.36 -11.00
CA GLU A 707 10.47 23.05 -12.21
C GLU A 707 11.22 24.33 -12.49
N GLU A 708 11.46 25.14 -11.45
CA GLU A 708 12.10 26.44 -11.61
C GLU A 708 13.53 26.31 -12.11
N LEU A 709 14.24 25.28 -11.67
CA LEU A 709 15.59 25.01 -12.14
C LEU A 709 15.57 24.57 -13.61
N ASN A 710 14.70 23.64 -13.98
CA ASN A 710 14.51 23.22 -15.37
C ASN A 710 14.16 24.40 -16.29
N GLN A 711 13.20 25.24 -15.90
CA GLN A 711 12.85 26.46 -16.63
C GLN A 711 14.04 27.43 -16.77
N SER A 712 14.84 27.60 -15.72
CA SER A 712 16.00 28.50 -15.75
C SER A 712 17.11 28.02 -16.70
N LEU A 713 17.18 26.70 -16.90
CA LEU A 713 18.11 26.03 -17.81
C LEU A 713 17.54 25.88 -19.23
N GLY A 714 16.24 26.14 -19.43
CA GLY A 714 15.56 25.94 -20.71
C GLY A 714 15.34 24.45 -21.04
N LEU A 715 15.18 23.63 -20.02
CA LEU A 715 14.93 22.19 -20.12
C LEU A 715 13.43 21.91 -19.98
N ASP A 716 12.92 20.96 -20.77
CA ASP A 716 11.64 20.31 -20.53
C ASP A 716 11.82 19.18 -19.51
N SER A 717 10.74 18.66 -18.91
CA SER A 717 10.85 17.55 -17.96
C SER A 717 11.28 16.23 -18.61
N TYR A 718 11.12 16.08 -19.94
CA TYR A 718 11.47 14.86 -20.69
C TYR A 718 12.31 15.19 -21.94
N GLY A 719 13.38 14.42 -22.16
CA GLY A 719 14.37 14.60 -23.22
C GLY A 719 15.62 15.37 -22.76
N GLN A 720 16.73 15.15 -23.46
CA GLN A 720 18.02 15.81 -23.22
C GLN A 720 18.37 16.79 -24.34
N PHE A 721 19.43 17.57 -24.18
CA PHE A 721 20.00 18.40 -25.27
C PHE A 721 21.37 17.87 -25.68
N LEU A 722 21.55 17.66 -26.99
CA LEU A 722 22.84 17.34 -27.57
C LEU A 722 23.81 18.53 -27.45
N PRO A 723 25.15 18.31 -27.53
CA PRO A 723 26.13 19.40 -27.42
C PRO A 723 25.99 20.54 -28.45
N ASP A 724 25.28 20.29 -29.55
CA ASP A 724 24.97 21.30 -30.57
C ASP A 724 23.70 22.12 -30.28
N GLY A 725 23.05 21.85 -29.15
CA GLY A 725 21.83 22.51 -28.68
C GLY A 725 20.53 21.92 -29.25
N THR A 726 20.59 20.78 -29.94
CA THR A 726 19.40 20.09 -30.47
C THR A 726 18.74 19.25 -29.37
N PRO A 727 17.43 19.40 -29.10
CA PRO A 727 16.73 18.53 -28.16
C PRO A 727 16.62 17.11 -28.73
N THR A 728 16.79 16.11 -27.88
CA THR A 728 16.48 14.72 -28.17
C THR A 728 14.98 14.46 -28.03
N ASN A 729 14.52 13.34 -28.59
CA ASN A 729 13.14 12.89 -28.47
C ASN A 729 13.15 11.39 -28.16
N PRO A 730 13.50 11.00 -26.92
CA PRO A 730 13.52 9.60 -26.52
C PRO A 730 12.10 9.01 -26.61
N PRO A 731 11.96 7.69 -26.86
CA PRO A 731 10.67 7.02 -26.77
C PRO A 731 10.14 7.08 -25.34
N THR A 732 8.81 7.07 -25.17
CA THR A 732 8.19 6.85 -23.85
C THR A 732 8.25 5.39 -23.45
N ILE A 733 8.07 5.07 -22.17
CA ILE A 733 7.97 3.68 -21.70
C ILE A 733 6.87 2.89 -22.44
N SER A 734 5.73 3.51 -22.74
CA SER A 734 4.66 2.91 -23.54
C SER A 734 5.09 2.57 -24.97
N GLU A 735 5.90 3.43 -25.61
CA GLU A 735 6.44 3.19 -26.94
C GLU A 735 7.53 2.11 -26.93
N MET A 736 8.33 2.06 -25.87
CA MET A 736 9.31 0.99 -25.63
C MET A 736 8.61 -0.37 -25.46
N LEU A 737 7.57 -0.43 -24.62
CA LEU A 737 6.76 -1.64 -24.43
C LEU A 737 6.09 -2.08 -25.74
N ALA A 738 5.49 -1.16 -26.49
CA ALA A 738 4.84 -1.46 -27.77
C ALA A 738 5.82 -2.01 -28.82
N ALA A 739 7.09 -1.59 -28.78
CA ALA A 739 8.13 -2.12 -29.66
C ALA A 739 8.63 -3.51 -29.22
N ALA A 740 8.65 -3.79 -27.91
CA ALA A 740 9.11 -5.06 -27.36
C ALA A 740 8.10 -6.21 -27.55
N LEU A 741 6.81 -5.96 -27.33
CA LEU A 741 5.77 -7.01 -27.32
C LEU A 741 5.72 -7.88 -28.59
N PRO A 742 5.84 -7.34 -29.82
CA PRO A 742 5.87 -8.17 -31.04
C PRO A 742 7.07 -9.11 -31.14
N ILE A 743 8.20 -8.79 -30.48
CA ILE A 743 9.39 -9.64 -30.44
C ILE A 743 9.19 -10.74 -29.39
N LEU A 744 8.76 -10.36 -28.18
CA LEU A 744 8.57 -11.27 -27.05
C LEU A 744 7.48 -12.32 -27.31
N SER A 745 6.33 -11.89 -27.86
CA SER A 745 5.18 -12.77 -28.13
C SER A 745 5.42 -13.82 -29.23
N ALA A 746 6.58 -13.77 -29.90
CA ALA A 746 6.99 -14.82 -30.82
C ALA A 746 7.44 -16.11 -30.09
N ASP A 747 7.75 -16.02 -28.79
CA ASP A 747 8.16 -17.18 -27.98
C ASP A 747 6.96 -18.04 -27.57
N PRO A 748 6.93 -19.34 -27.92
CA PRO A 748 5.81 -20.22 -27.57
C PRO A 748 5.72 -20.56 -26.08
N ASP A 749 6.82 -20.45 -25.33
CA ASP A 749 6.91 -20.80 -23.91
C ASP A 749 6.49 -19.63 -22.99
N GLY A 750 6.25 -18.46 -23.58
CA GLY A 750 5.76 -17.24 -22.94
C GLY A 750 6.87 -16.23 -22.65
N PHE A 751 6.52 -15.12 -22.00
CA PHE A 751 7.48 -14.05 -21.71
C PHE A 751 7.27 -13.37 -20.35
N MET A 752 8.31 -12.68 -19.88
CA MET A 752 8.25 -11.76 -18.74
C MET A 752 8.82 -10.39 -19.13
N VAL A 753 8.08 -9.33 -18.83
CA VAL A 753 8.54 -7.94 -18.92
C VAL A 753 8.59 -7.33 -17.54
N VAL A 754 9.70 -6.67 -17.23
CA VAL A 754 9.84 -5.75 -16.10
C VAL A 754 10.05 -4.36 -16.69
N ALA A 755 9.18 -3.41 -16.35
CA ALA A 755 9.22 -2.07 -16.91
C ALA A 755 9.04 -1.02 -15.80
N GLU A 756 9.87 0.01 -15.79
CA GLU A 756 9.88 1.07 -14.77
C GLU A 756 9.74 2.45 -15.42
N GLU A 757 8.80 3.26 -14.91
CA GLU A 757 8.72 4.69 -15.23
C GLU A 757 9.32 5.47 -14.07
N GLU A 758 10.65 5.49 -14.00
CA GLU A 758 11.43 6.09 -12.91
C GLU A 758 11.10 7.58 -12.68
N GLY A 759 10.65 8.27 -13.73
CA GLY A 759 10.24 9.67 -13.62
C GLY A 759 9.08 9.91 -12.63
N THR A 760 8.28 8.91 -12.25
CA THR A 760 7.22 9.11 -11.24
C THR A 760 7.78 9.28 -9.83
N ASP A 761 8.97 8.73 -9.54
CA ASP A 761 9.66 8.89 -8.27
C ASP A 761 10.56 10.13 -8.28
N ASN A 762 11.57 10.18 -9.17
CA ASN A 762 12.61 11.22 -9.11
C ASN A 762 12.07 12.65 -9.29
N LEU A 763 11.06 12.85 -10.15
CA LEU A 763 10.44 14.16 -10.31
C LEU A 763 9.63 14.53 -9.06
N ALA A 764 8.92 13.57 -8.46
CA ALA A 764 8.13 13.78 -7.26
C ALA A 764 9.01 14.05 -6.02
N ASN A 765 10.14 13.36 -5.89
CA ASN A 765 11.15 13.62 -4.84
C ASN A 765 11.83 14.99 -4.96
N ASN A 766 11.68 15.66 -6.11
CA ASN A 766 12.06 17.06 -6.30
C ASN A 766 10.87 18.03 -6.23
N ASN A 767 9.70 17.54 -5.82
CA ASN A 767 8.41 18.22 -5.80
C ASN A 767 8.02 18.80 -7.16
N ASN A 768 8.50 18.19 -8.24
CA ASN A 768 8.21 18.62 -9.59
C ASN A 768 6.83 18.13 -10.04
N SER A 769 5.80 18.88 -9.69
CA SER A 769 4.39 18.64 -9.97
C SER A 769 4.12 18.45 -11.46
N ARG A 770 4.68 19.31 -12.33
CA ARG A 770 4.46 19.18 -13.79
C ARG A 770 5.11 17.91 -14.34
N GLY A 771 6.34 17.64 -13.93
CA GLY A 771 7.08 16.44 -14.33
C GLY A 771 6.42 15.16 -13.83
N THR A 772 5.98 15.15 -12.57
CA THR A 772 5.24 14.04 -11.94
C THR A 772 3.95 13.73 -12.71
N LEU A 773 3.19 14.77 -13.10
CA LEU A 773 2.01 14.63 -13.95
C LEU A 773 2.35 13.97 -15.29
N GLU A 774 3.37 14.49 -15.97
CA GLU A 774 3.80 13.99 -17.28
C GLU A 774 4.30 12.53 -17.19
N ALA A 775 5.01 12.17 -16.12
CA ALA A 775 5.47 10.80 -15.86
C ALA A 775 4.32 9.83 -15.56
N THR A 776 3.38 10.24 -14.70
CA THR A 776 2.20 9.45 -14.37
C THR A 776 1.37 9.12 -15.62
N LEU A 777 1.23 10.08 -16.55
CA LEU A 777 0.54 9.86 -17.83
C LEU A 777 1.30 8.93 -18.78
N ARG A 778 2.64 8.88 -18.71
CA ARG A 778 3.44 7.90 -19.47
C ARG A 778 3.28 6.49 -18.93
N ALA A 779 3.28 6.33 -17.60
CA ALA A 779 2.96 5.05 -16.95
C ALA A 779 1.55 4.59 -17.31
N ASP A 780 0.55 5.47 -17.25
CA ASP A 780 -0.83 5.17 -17.65
C ASP A 780 -0.92 4.69 -19.10
N ALA A 781 -0.24 5.37 -20.03
CA ALA A 781 -0.20 4.96 -21.42
C ALA A 781 0.41 3.56 -21.61
N ALA A 782 1.37 3.15 -20.78
CA ALA A 782 1.96 1.81 -20.84
C ALA A 782 0.99 0.73 -20.36
N PHE A 783 0.17 1.02 -19.35
CA PHE A 783 -0.96 0.14 -18.98
C PHE A 783 -1.89 -0.05 -20.16
N GLY A 784 -2.24 1.02 -20.89
CA GLY A 784 -3.07 0.93 -22.08
C GLY A 784 -2.50 -0.02 -23.14
N VAL A 785 -1.20 0.08 -23.43
CA VAL A 785 -0.50 -0.83 -24.37
C VAL A 785 -0.56 -2.29 -23.91
N ALA A 786 -0.33 -2.56 -22.63
CA ALA A 786 -0.40 -3.91 -22.07
C ALA A 786 -1.83 -4.47 -22.09
N MET A 787 -2.83 -3.65 -21.76
CA MET A 787 -4.23 -4.04 -21.81
C MET A 787 -4.72 -4.32 -23.23
N ASP A 788 -4.32 -3.51 -24.22
CA ASP A 788 -4.61 -3.75 -25.63
C ASP A 788 -3.99 -5.07 -26.09
N PHE A 789 -2.75 -5.37 -25.67
CA PHE A 789 -2.12 -6.65 -25.95
C PHE A 789 -2.91 -7.83 -25.37
N ILE A 790 -3.35 -7.75 -24.11
CA ILE A 790 -4.17 -8.78 -23.45
C ILE A 790 -5.49 -9.01 -24.21
N ARG A 791 -6.17 -7.93 -24.58
CA ARG A 791 -7.49 -8.00 -25.24
C ARG A 791 -7.40 -8.50 -26.68
N GLU A 792 -6.40 -8.04 -27.42
CA GLU A 792 -6.35 -8.21 -28.87
C GLU A 792 -5.43 -9.34 -29.33
N GLN A 793 -4.45 -9.73 -28.50
CA GLN A 793 -3.35 -10.62 -28.93
C GLN A 793 -3.20 -11.87 -28.05
N ASP A 794 -3.03 -11.74 -26.73
CA ASP A 794 -2.84 -12.90 -25.84
C ASP A 794 -3.54 -12.75 -24.48
N PRO A 795 -4.69 -13.41 -24.28
CA PRO A 795 -5.43 -13.36 -23.01
C PRO A 795 -4.74 -14.15 -21.87
N ASN A 796 -3.67 -14.89 -22.15
CA ASN A 796 -2.88 -15.60 -21.13
C ASN A 796 -1.76 -14.72 -20.59
N THR A 797 -2.06 -13.46 -20.29
CA THR A 797 -1.08 -12.48 -19.82
C THR A 797 -1.63 -11.78 -18.58
N LEU A 798 -0.82 -11.74 -17.52
CA LEU A 798 -1.04 -10.90 -16.36
C LEU A 798 -0.38 -9.54 -16.60
N LEU A 799 -1.17 -8.47 -16.46
CA LEU A 799 -0.66 -7.13 -16.22
C LEU A 799 -0.78 -6.86 -14.71
N ILE A 800 0.35 -6.52 -14.07
CA ILE A 800 0.42 -6.18 -12.66
C ILE A 800 1.23 -4.90 -12.48
N THR A 801 0.77 -4.04 -11.56
CA THR A 801 1.47 -2.82 -11.18
C THR A 801 1.46 -2.64 -9.67
N ALA A 802 2.61 -2.25 -9.13
CA ALA A 802 2.84 -1.92 -7.73
C ALA A 802 4.04 -0.95 -7.65
N ALA A 803 3.89 0.13 -6.91
CA ALA A 803 5.00 0.96 -6.43
C ALA A 803 5.47 0.41 -5.07
N ASP A 804 6.73 0.63 -4.69
CA ASP A 804 7.22 0.25 -3.37
C ASP A 804 7.18 1.38 -2.33
N SER A 805 7.14 2.63 -2.80
CA SER A 805 6.92 3.85 -2.02
C SER A 805 5.86 4.80 -2.64
N GLU A 806 5.51 5.84 -1.89
CA GLU A 806 4.86 7.05 -2.39
C GLU A 806 5.83 8.23 -2.32
N ALA A 807 6.23 8.77 -3.46
CA ALA A 807 7.22 9.83 -3.57
C ALA A 807 6.63 11.21 -3.24
N GLY A 808 7.20 11.88 -2.24
CA GLY A 808 6.87 13.25 -1.83
C GLY A 808 5.47 13.44 -1.20
N GLY A 809 4.59 12.43 -1.23
CA GLY A 809 3.25 12.49 -0.67
C GLY A 809 2.40 13.60 -1.28
N ILE A 810 2.34 13.65 -2.62
CA ILE A 810 1.62 14.69 -3.35
C ILE A 810 0.11 14.65 -3.09
N GLN A 811 -0.47 15.83 -2.91
CA GLN A 811 -1.89 16.02 -2.65
C GLN A 811 -2.48 17.07 -3.59
N VAL A 812 -3.71 16.83 -4.06
CA VAL A 812 -4.45 17.78 -4.90
C VAL A 812 -5.30 18.68 -4.02
N TRP A 813 -5.04 19.99 -4.08
CA TRP A 813 -5.75 20.97 -3.28
C TRP A 813 -6.49 21.99 -4.14
N GLN A 814 -7.77 22.14 -3.82
CA GLN A 814 -8.62 23.21 -4.29
C GLN A 814 -9.25 23.92 -3.09
N PRO A 815 -9.26 25.26 -3.03
CA PRO A 815 -9.91 25.98 -1.94
C PRO A 815 -11.42 25.66 -1.83
N THR A 816 -11.87 25.34 -0.62
CA THR A 816 -13.27 25.09 -0.23
C THR A 816 -14.20 26.32 -0.47
N PRO A 817 -15.53 26.16 -0.55
CA PRO A 817 -16.37 26.87 -1.54
C PRO A 817 -16.63 28.36 -1.26
N PHE A 818 -17.01 29.08 -2.34
CA PHE A 818 -17.25 30.53 -2.49
C PHE A 818 -16.04 31.43 -2.72
N ALA A 819 -14.81 30.89 -2.76
CA ALA A 819 -13.75 31.55 -3.50
C ALA A 819 -14.04 31.38 -5.00
N PRO A 820 -13.73 32.37 -5.88
CA PRO A 820 -13.60 32.02 -7.29
C PRO A 820 -12.61 30.84 -7.36
N ALA A 821 -12.88 29.87 -8.25
CA ALA A 821 -11.86 28.95 -8.73
C ALA A 821 -10.52 29.69 -8.77
N LEU A 822 -9.44 29.08 -8.25
CA LEU A 822 -8.16 29.79 -8.20
C LEU A 822 -7.93 30.47 -9.55
N PRO A 823 -7.60 31.77 -9.58
CA PRO A 823 -7.39 32.43 -10.86
C PRO A 823 -6.28 31.68 -11.59
N GLU A 824 -6.33 31.69 -12.92
CA GLU A 824 -5.29 31.06 -13.77
C GLU A 824 -3.88 31.46 -13.34
N THR A 825 -3.72 32.69 -12.83
CA THR A 825 -2.49 33.20 -12.22
C THR A 825 -2.75 33.80 -10.85
N VAL A 826 -1.94 33.42 -9.86
CA VAL A 826 -1.95 33.98 -8.49
C VAL A 826 -0.68 34.83 -8.27
N ASP A 827 -0.85 36.14 -8.05
CA ASP A 827 0.26 37.10 -7.91
C ASP A 827 0.99 37.05 -6.55
N ALA A 828 0.59 36.15 -5.64
CA ALA A 828 1.13 36.02 -4.28
C ALA A 828 1.62 34.60 -4.01
N ALA A 829 2.56 34.47 -3.07
CA ALA A 829 2.93 33.17 -2.53
C ALA A 829 1.72 32.54 -1.84
N LEU A 830 1.34 31.34 -2.26
CA LEU A 830 0.24 30.58 -1.72
C LEU A 830 0.81 29.48 -0.82
N THR A 831 0.26 29.33 0.38
CA THR A 831 0.72 28.37 1.39
C THR A 831 -0.45 27.76 2.15
N LEU A 832 -0.22 26.57 2.73
CA LEU A 832 -1.12 25.85 3.62
C LEU A 832 -0.51 25.75 5.02
N PRO A 833 -1.29 25.87 6.12
CA PRO A 833 -0.78 25.63 7.46
C PRO A 833 -0.45 24.15 7.68
N THR A 834 0.67 23.85 8.36
CA THR A 834 1.13 22.48 8.69
C THR A 834 1.45 22.24 10.17
N ASN A 835 1.30 23.27 11.01
CA ASN A 835 1.36 23.15 12.47
C ASN A 835 0.41 24.22 13.04
N PRO A 836 -0.78 23.84 13.53
CA PRO A 836 -1.80 24.82 13.92
C PRO A 836 -1.79 25.17 15.42
N THR A 837 -0.63 25.22 16.09
CA THR A 837 -0.61 25.87 17.42
C THR A 837 -1.04 27.33 17.32
N ASP A 838 -1.77 27.82 18.33
CA ASP A 838 -2.31 29.18 18.36
C ASP A 838 -1.22 30.29 18.44
N THR A 839 0.05 29.91 18.52
CA THR A 839 1.19 30.83 18.73
C THR A 839 2.19 30.90 17.58
N GLU A 840 2.38 29.85 16.79
CA GLU A 840 3.29 29.81 15.63
C GLU A 840 2.74 28.85 14.56
N THR A 841 2.46 29.34 13.35
CA THR A 841 1.95 28.51 12.24
C THR A 841 3.05 28.29 11.21
N PHE A 842 3.56 27.06 11.10
CA PHE A 842 4.35 26.66 9.94
C PHE A 842 3.45 26.68 8.70
N GLN A 843 4.04 27.02 7.55
CA GLN A 843 3.33 27.23 6.29
C GLN A 843 4.09 26.51 5.18
N ASN A 844 3.41 25.58 4.53
CA ASN A 844 3.90 24.81 3.41
C ASN A 844 3.49 25.47 2.08
N PRO A 845 4.40 25.83 1.18
CA PRO A 845 4.00 26.33 -0.12
C PRO A 845 3.32 25.26 -0.98
N VAL A 846 2.62 25.72 -2.02
CA VAL A 846 1.96 24.87 -3.01
C VAL A 846 2.55 25.12 -4.39
N ASP A 847 2.41 24.14 -5.28
CA ASP A 847 2.94 24.19 -6.63
C ASP A 847 1.83 24.30 -7.69
N GLY A 848 2.14 25.06 -8.72
CA GLY A 848 1.34 25.21 -9.91
C GLY A 848 1.96 24.49 -11.10
N SER A 849 1.43 24.70 -12.30
CA SER A 849 1.93 24.06 -13.53
C SER A 849 3.31 24.52 -13.97
N GLU A 850 3.84 25.57 -13.34
CA GLU A 850 5.13 26.17 -13.67
C GLU A 850 5.98 26.41 -12.40
N GLY A 851 5.79 25.59 -11.36
CA GLY A 851 6.43 25.75 -10.05
C GLY A 851 5.63 26.67 -9.12
N ARG A 852 6.28 27.21 -8.07
CA ARG A 852 5.65 28.03 -7.01
C ARG A 852 5.90 29.52 -7.09
N ILE A 853 6.84 29.97 -7.92
CA ILE A 853 7.26 31.38 -7.94
C ILE A 853 6.14 32.27 -8.50
N PRO A 854 5.69 33.31 -7.75
CA PRO A 854 4.69 34.25 -8.25
C PRO A 854 5.15 35.04 -9.49
N PRO A 855 4.29 35.26 -10.50
CA PRO A 855 2.89 34.81 -10.56
C PRO A 855 2.77 33.30 -10.78
N LEU A 856 2.14 32.62 -9.82
CA LEU A 856 1.93 31.18 -9.79
C LEU A 856 0.87 30.84 -10.84
N THR A 857 1.17 29.92 -11.76
CA THR A 857 0.19 29.45 -12.75
C THR A 857 -0.48 28.19 -12.24
N THR A 858 -1.79 28.19 -12.08
CA THR A 858 -2.54 27.06 -11.51
C THR A 858 -2.82 25.97 -12.55
N PHE A 859 -3.05 24.74 -12.11
CA PHE A 859 -3.55 23.68 -12.99
C PHE A 859 -5.03 23.90 -13.33
N GLN A 860 -5.39 23.62 -14.57
CA GLN A 860 -6.77 23.64 -15.04
C GLN A 860 -7.32 22.22 -15.06
N ALA A 861 -8.44 22.00 -14.38
CA ALA A 861 -9.17 20.74 -14.43
C ALA A 861 -10.02 20.67 -15.71
N GLN A 862 -10.12 19.49 -16.33
CA GLN A 862 -11.18 19.28 -17.34
C GLN A 862 -12.56 19.29 -16.65
N PRO A 863 -13.63 19.63 -17.39
CA PRO A 863 -14.98 19.61 -16.84
C PRO A 863 -15.39 18.22 -16.32
N SER A 864 -16.19 18.23 -15.27
CA SER A 864 -16.95 17.06 -14.81
C SER A 864 -18.18 16.83 -15.70
N LEU A 865 -18.89 15.71 -15.53
CA LEU A 865 -20.19 15.51 -16.17
C LEU A 865 -21.26 16.48 -15.66
N ASP A 866 -21.06 17.09 -14.48
CA ASP A 866 -22.02 18.03 -13.90
C ASP A 866 -21.67 19.51 -14.17
N GLY A 867 -20.48 19.80 -14.70
CA GLY A 867 -20.07 21.15 -15.06
C GLY A 867 -18.57 21.43 -14.97
N GLU A 868 -18.23 22.70 -15.17
CA GLU A 868 -16.86 23.21 -15.08
C GLU A 868 -16.29 23.03 -13.67
N MET A 869 -15.02 22.61 -13.60
CA MET A 869 -14.27 22.49 -12.35
C MET A 869 -13.36 23.70 -12.18
N GLY A 870 -13.13 24.12 -10.93
CA GLY A 870 -12.19 25.21 -10.68
C GLY A 870 -10.73 24.79 -10.91
N ASN A 871 -9.86 25.78 -11.05
CA ASN A 871 -8.40 25.54 -11.03
C ASN A 871 -7.95 25.12 -9.63
N PHE A 872 -6.80 24.46 -9.58
CA PHE A 872 -6.24 23.85 -8.39
C PHE A 872 -4.70 23.91 -8.41
N VAL A 873 -4.09 23.49 -7.32
CA VAL A 873 -2.65 23.41 -7.11
C VAL A 873 -2.32 22.10 -6.40
N THR A 874 -1.04 21.77 -6.31
CA THR A 874 -0.55 20.58 -5.59
C THR A 874 0.14 20.99 -4.29
N ALA A 875 0.01 20.16 -3.27
CA ALA A 875 0.73 20.26 -2.01
C ALA A 875 1.54 18.99 -1.79
N TRP A 876 2.57 19.05 -0.93
CA TRP A 876 3.50 17.96 -0.72
C TRP A 876 3.73 17.74 0.77
N ALA A 877 3.69 16.49 1.23
CA ALA A 877 4.06 16.14 2.60
C ALA A 877 5.58 16.21 2.84
N GLY A 878 6.38 15.91 1.81
CA GLY A 878 7.85 15.90 1.88
C GLY A 878 8.52 15.83 0.52
N THR A 879 9.82 15.56 0.53
CA THR A 879 10.65 15.12 -0.61
C THR A 879 11.14 13.69 -0.42
N SER A 880 10.72 13.02 0.66
CA SER A 880 11.03 11.62 0.95
C SER A 880 9.95 10.71 0.37
N ASP A 881 10.30 9.43 0.32
CA ASP A 881 9.37 8.33 0.16
C ASP A 881 8.50 8.13 1.40
N PHE A 882 7.25 7.75 1.19
CA PHE A 882 6.29 7.47 2.25
C PHE A 882 5.64 6.09 2.08
N SER A 883 5.18 5.51 3.19
CA SER A 883 4.49 4.19 3.20
C SER A 883 2.96 4.31 3.05
N GLY A 884 2.42 5.53 3.01
CA GLY A 884 1.05 5.83 3.37
C GLY A 884 -0.02 5.32 2.40
N SER A 885 0.02 5.68 1.12
CA SER A 885 -1.15 5.54 0.24
C SER A 885 -0.95 4.76 -1.05
N ILE A 886 -0.26 3.62 -1.00
CA ILE A 886 0.05 2.84 -2.20
C ILE A 886 -1.05 1.81 -2.52
N VAL A 887 -1.41 1.68 -3.80
CA VAL A 887 -2.40 0.71 -4.30
C VAL A 887 -1.84 -0.09 -5.47
N ALA A 888 -1.73 -1.40 -5.30
CA ALA A 888 -1.40 -2.34 -6.37
C ALA A 888 -2.66 -2.68 -7.19
N LYS A 889 -2.50 -2.97 -8.49
CA LYS A 889 -3.60 -3.36 -9.38
C LYS A 889 -3.22 -4.46 -10.37
N THR A 890 -4.20 -5.28 -10.74
CA THR A 890 -4.04 -6.39 -11.71
C THR A 890 -5.14 -6.45 -12.78
N TYR A 891 -4.76 -6.89 -13.98
CA TYR A 891 -5.64 -7.08 -15.13
C TYR A 891 -5.20 -8.30 -15.96
N GLY A 892 -6.17 -9.04 -16.49
CA GLY A 892 -5.90 -10.23 -17.30
C GLY A 892 -5.84 -11.53 -16.49
N MET A 893 -4.99 -12.45 -16.94
CA MET A 893 -4.83 -13.77 -16.32
C MET A 893 -4.40 -13.65 -14.86
N ASN A 894 -5.00 -14.46 -13.96
CA ASN A 894 -4.69 -14.50 -12.53
C ASN A 894 -4.82 -13.16 -11.78
N ALA A 895 -5.53 -12.18 -12.36
CA ALA A 895 -5.72 -10.89 -11.71
C ALA A 895 -6.48 -11.02 -10.37
N ASP A 896 -7.35 -12.02 -10.25
CA ASP A 896 -8.14 -12.37 -9.08
C ASP A 896 -7.31 -12.90 -7.89
N LEU A 897 -6.02 -13.17 -8.08
CA LEU A 897 -5.11 -13.53 -6.98
C LEU A 897 -4.69 -12.32 -6.13
N LEU A 898 -4.94 -11.10 -6.60
CA LEU A 898 -4.62 -9.88 -5.85
C LEU A 898 -5.65 -9.65 -4.75
N ASN A 899 -5.22 -9.74 -3.49
CA ASN A 899 -6.05 -9.46 -2.32
C ASN A 899 -6.36 -7.96 -2.19
N SER A 900 -7.38 -7.61 -1.41
CA SER A 900 -7.72 -6.20 -1.09
C SER A 900 -6.69 -5.48 -0.21
N THR A 901 -5.81 -6.24 0.44
CA THR A 901 -4.62 -5.77 1.14
C THR A 901 -3.49 -6.74 0.83
N VAL A 902 -2.36 -6.24 0.33
CA VAL A 902 -1.33 -7.03 -0.34
C VAL A 902 0.00 -6.76 0.32
N ASP A 903 0.65 -7.80 0.83
CA ASP A 903 2.05 -7.70 1.23
C ASP A 903 2.96 -7.59 -0.01
N ASN A 904 4.01 -6.78 0.05
CA ASN A 904 4.92 -6.61 -1.10
C ASN A 904 5.53 -7.93 -1.63
N THR A 905 5.67 -8.97 -0.79
CA THR A 905 6.14 -10.29 -1.22
C THR A 905 5.10 -11.07 -2.03
N GLU A 906 3.81 -10.72 -1.94
CA GLU A 906 2.73 -11.38 -2.70
C GLU A 906 2.77 -11.02 -4.19
N ILE A 907 3.35 -9.85 -4.57
CA ILE A 907 3.54 -9.46 -5.98
C ILE A 907 4.37 -10.53 -6.72
N TYR A 908 5.48 -10.97 -6.13
CA TYR A 908 6.29 -12.08 -6.64
C TYR A 908 5.46 -13.36 -6.79
N GLN A 909 4.62 -13.70 -5.80
CA GLN A 909 3.86 -14.95 -5.80
C GLN A 909 2.86 -15.00 -6.97
N ILE A 910 2.14 -13.90 -7.22
CA ILE A 910 1.18 -13.79 -8.33
C ILE A 910 1.90 -13.91 -9.68
N MET A 911 3.05 -13.23 -9.84
CA MET A 911 3.87 -13.34 -11.05
C MET A 911 4.39 -14.76 -11.25
N TYR A 912 4.91 -15.38 -10.19
CA TYR A 912 5.49 -16.72 -10.21
C TYR A 912 4.45 -17.79 -10.56
N GLN A 913 3.26 -17.72 -9.95
CA GLN A 913 2.15 -18.61 -10.26
C GLN A 913 1.72 -18.46 -11.72
N THR A 914 1.71 -17.24 -12.27
CA THR A 914 1.37 -17.00 -13.68
C THR A 914 2.40 -17.58 -14.63
N LEU A 915 3.69 -17.41 -14.36
CA LEU A 915 4.77 -17.88 -15.25
C LEU A 915 4.93 -19.41 -15.22
N PHE A 916 4.78 -20.03 -14.05
CA PHE A 916 5.21 -21.40 -13.80
C PHE A 916 4.08 -22.37 -13.37
N GLY A 917 2.87 -21.87 -13.08
CA GLY A 917 1.69 -22.70 -12.81
C GLY A 917 1.74 -23.46 -11.48
N LEU A 918 2.56 -23.00 -10.54
CA LEU A 918 2.65 -23.58 -9.21
C LEU A 918 1.58 -22.98 -8.31
N ASN A 919 0.64 -23.81 -7.86
CA ASN A 919 -0.49 -23.39 -7.02
C ASN A 919 -0.08 -22.99 -5.59
N SER A 920 1.18 -23.21 -5.20
CA SER A 920 1.74 -22.75 -3.94
C SER A 920 3.28 -22.76 -4.02
N LEU A 921 3.88 -21.63 -3.66
CA LEU A 921 5.32 -21.54 -3.36
C LEU A 921 5.61 -22.19 -2.00
N PRO A 922 6.89 -22.46 -1.68
CA PRO A 922 7.28 -22.82 -0.32
C PRO A 922 6.82 -21.78 0.71
N ASP A 923 6.54 -22.24 1.92
CA ASP A 923 6.44 -21.35 3.08
C ASP A 923 7.85 -20.82 3.36
N TYR A 924 7.97 -19.50 3.59
CA TYR A 924 9.27 -18.84 3.73
C TYR A 924 9.38 -18.25 5.14
N GLN A 925 10.49 -18.52 5.82
CA GLN A 925 10.75 -18.05 7.17
C GLN A 925 12.18 -17.55 7.33
N ASP A 926 12.31 -16.38 7.93
CA ASP A 926 13.58 -15.75 8.26
C ASP A 926 13.85 -15.76 9.77
N GLY A 927 15.12 -15.95 10.13
CA GLY A 927 15.69 -15.65 11.43
C GLY A 927 16.22 -14.22 11.53
N THR A 928 17.01 -14.00 12.56
CA THR A 928 17.63 -12.74 12.97
C THR A 928 19.16 -12.89 12.95
N ASN A 929 19.88 -11.90 13.49
CA ASN A 929 21.34 -12.01 13.66
C ASN A 929 21.72 -12.51 15.07
N GLU A 930 20.74 -13.01 15.82
CA GLU A 930 20.89 -13.63 17.12
C GLU A 930 20.49 -15.10 17.05
N SER A 931 20.87 -15.89 18.06
CA SER A 931 20.51 -17.31 18.10
C SER A 931 19.00 -17.55 18.13
N ASP A 932 18.50 -18.23 17.11
CA ASP A 932 17.10 -18.50 16.86
C ASP A 932 16.69 -19.97 17.07
N GLU A 933 15.39 -20.18 17.32
CA GLU A 933 14.74 -21.49 17.27
C GLU A 933 13.63 -21.46 16.21
N LEU A 934 13.94 -21.97 15.02
CA LEU A 934 13.06 -21.95 13.85
C LEU A 934 12.53 -23.35 13.55
N VAL A 935 11.24 -23.45 13.23
CA VAL A 935 10.57 -24.71 12.94
C VAL A 935 9.56 -24.51 11.82
N GLY A 936 9.81 -25.14 10.67
CA GLY A 936 8.88 -25.15 9.55
C GLY A 936 7.71 -26.10 9.78
N GLY A 937 6.74 -25.99 8.86
CA GLY A 937 5.42 -26.56 8.99
C GLY A 937 5.26 -27.97 8.41
N ASP A 938 4.04 -28.22 7.95
CA ASP A 938 3.77 -29.30 7.01
C ASP A 938 3.87 -28.68 5.61
N GLY A 939 4.70 -29.19 4.71
CA GLY A 939 4.82 -28.59 3.39
C GLY A 939 6.20 -28.71 2.79
N ARG A 940 6.55 -27.72 1.97
CA ARG A 940 7.92 -27.47 1.59
C ARG A 940 8.22 -26.10 2.17
N ASP A 941 9.20 -26.03 3.05
CA ASP A 941 9.58 -24.82 3.74
C ASP A 941 10.96 -24.34 3.24
N VAL A 942 11.16 -23.03 3.21
CA VAL A 942 12.45 -22.38 3.01
C VAL A 942 12.74 -21.59 4.28
N ILE A 943 13.77 -21.99 5.02
CA ILE A 943 14.15 -21.35 6.28
C ILE A 943 15.56 -20.78 6.15
N VAL A 944 15.72 -19.49 6.40
CA VAL A 944 17.01 -18.79 6.39
C VAL A 944 17.27 -18.23 7.79
N ALA A 945 18.22 -18.82 8.52
CA ALA A 945 18.44 -18.45 9.92
C ALA A 945 19.33 -17.21 10.12
N PHE A 946 20.13 -16.85 9.10
CA PHE A 946 21.03 -15.69 9.08
C PHE A 946 22.24 -15.81 10.00
N GLY A 947 22.23 -15.22 11.20
CA GLY A 947 23.41 -15.19 12.05
C GLY A 947 23.09 -15.54 13.49
N GLY A 948 24.04 -16.14 14.20
CA GLY A 948 23.84 -16.66 15.55
C GLY A 948 24.03 -18.18 15.59
N ASP A 949 24.23 -18.76 16.78
CA ASP A 949 24.20 -20.23 16.92
C ASP A 949 22.74 -20.73 16.92
N ASP A 950 22.22 -21.18 15.78
CA ASP A 950 20.80 -21.43 15.56
C ASP A 950 20.36 -22.87 15.77
N THR A 951 19.06 -23.07 16.01
CA THR A 951 18.42 -24.38 15.98
C THR A 951 17.24 -24.38 15.03
N VAL A 952 17.40 -25.08 13.90
CA VAL A 952 16.42 -25.11 12.81
C VAL A 952 15.89 -26.53 12.59
N ALA A 953 14.59 -26.67 12.38
CA ALA A 953 13.96 -27.90 11.91
C ALA A 953 13.01 -27.61 10.74
N GLY A 954 13.18 -28.28 9.59
CA GLY A 954 12.36 -28.05 8.40
C GLY A 954 10.90 -28.42 8.58
N GLY A 955 10.62 -29.54 9.26
CA GLY A 955 9.24 -29.90 9.58
C GLY A 955 8.85 -31.23 8.97
N LEU A 956 7.80 -31.26 8.15
CA LEU A 956 7.40 -32.39 7.33
C LEU A 956 7.35 -32.00 5.85
N GLY A 957 8.10 -32.70 5.01
CA GLY A 957 8.08 -32.53 3.56
C GLY A 957 9.41 -31.98 3.06
N ASP A 958 9.53 -31.73 1.75
CA ASP A 958 10.86 -31.51 1.13
C ASP A 958 11.34 -30.06 1.39
N ASP A 959 12.20 -29.87 2.38
CA ASP A 959 12.55 -28.54 2.91
C ASP A 959 13.91 -28.02 2.43
N ILE A 960 14.13 -26.70 2.53
CA ILE A 960 15.41 -26.04 2.26
C ILE A 960 15.80 -25.20 3.47
N LEU A 961 16.96 -25.49 4.07
CA LEU A 961 17.44 -24.82 5.27
C LEU A 961 18.81 -24.18 5.01
N TYR A 962 18.96 -22.92 5.44
CA TYR A 962 20.22 -22.19 5.47
C TYR A 962 20.51 -21.79 6.93
N GLY A 963 21.62 -22.30 7.50
CA GLY A 963 22.08 -21.94 8.85
C GLY A 963 22.69 -20.55 8.90
N GLY A 964 23.66 -20.28 8.03
CA GLY A 964 24.26 -18.94 7.91
C GLY A 964 25.49 -18.80 8.80
N GLU A 965 25.67 -17.68 9.50
CA GLU A 965 26.83 -17.47 10.38
C GLU A 965 26.60 -18.01 11.80
N GLY A 966 27.31 -19.04 12.24
CA GLY A 966 27.22 -19.55 13.61
C GLY A 966 27.51 -21.04 13.72
N ASN A 967 27.40 -21.61 14.93
CA ASN A 967 27.50 -23.06 15.09
C ASN A 967 26.10 -23.63 15.23
N ASP A 968 25.54 -24.07 14.10
CA ASP A 968 24.12 -24.33 14.00
C ASP A 968 23.76 -25.78 14.27
N LEU A 969 22.48 -25.98 14.57
CA LEU A 969 21.84 -27.28 14.69
C LEU A 969 20.69 -27.37 13.70
N LEU A 970 20.97 -27.91 12.53
CA LEU A 970 20.02 -28.01 11.42
C LEU A 970 19.46 -29.43 11.29
N ARG A 971 18.15 -29.55 11.09
CA ARG A 971 17.46 -30.83 10.92
C ARG A 971 16.45 -30.74 9.81
N GLY A 972 16.49 -31.66 8.85
CA GLY A 972 15.49 -31.77 7.79
C GLY A 972 14.08 -31.93 8.38
N ASP A 973 13.89 -32.97 9.19
CA ASP A 973 12.60 -33.20 9.86
C ASP A 973 12.59 -32.95 11.39
N LEU A 974 11.38 -32.80 11.95
CA LEU A 974 11.12 -32.85 13.40
C LEU A 974 11.50 -34.21 14.03
N ASN A 975 11.96 -34.17 15.29
CA ASN A 975 12.22 -35.37 16.11
C ASN A 975 10.91 -36.05 16.57
N LEU A 976 10.12 -36.60 15.66
CA LEU A 976 8.89 -37.29 16.01
C LEU A 976 9.19 -38.65 16.67
N ARG A 977 8.90 -38.77 17.98
CA ARG A 977 8.60 -40.07 18.62
C ARG A 977 7.23 -40.60 18.17
N ALA A 978 6.90 -40.51 16.88
CA ALA A 978 5.61 -40.92 16.35
C ALA A 978 5.59 -42.44 16.04
N PRO A 979 4.44 -43.12 16.24
CA PRO A 979 4.33 -44.55 16.03
C PRO A 979 4.37 -44.92 14.54
N GLN A 980 5.50 -45.46 14.06
CA GLN A 980 5.79 -46.37 12.90
C GLN A 980 5.11 -46.14 11.52
N ASN A 981 4.10 -45.28 11.39
CA ASN A 981 3.29 -45.09 10.18
C ASN A 981 3.43 -43.68 9.58
N TYR A 982 4.18 -42.78 10.22
CA TYR A 982 4.61 -41.48 9.68
C TYR A 982 6.01 -41.60 9.06
N ARG A 983 6.11 -42.39 7.98
CA ARG A 983 7.28 -42.39 7.07
C ARG A 983 6.99 -41.44 5.91
N ARG A 984 6.87 -40.15 6.21
CA ARG A 984 6.91 -39.07 5.24
C ARG A 984 7.86 -38.03 5.83
N GLY A 985 9.16 -38.33 5.81
CA GLY A 985 10.13 -37.24 5.86
C GLY A 985 10.32 -36.70 4.43
N GLY A 986 10.88 -35.50 4.35
CA GLY A 986 11.23 -34.85 3.09
C GLY A 986 12.55 -35.32 2.53
N ASN A 987 12.78 -35.05 1.25
CA ASN A 987 14.13 -35.00 0.68
C ASN A 987 14.63 -33.57 0.85
N ASP A 988 15.43 -33.35 1.87
CA ASP A 988 15.75 -32.00 2.33
C ASP A 988 17.08 -31.52 1.74
N ILE A 989 17.20 -30.20 1.57
CA ILE A 989 18.45 -29.53 1.20
C ILE A 989 18.87 -28.66 2.37
N ILE A 990 20.05 -28.93 2.94
CA ILE A 990 20.54 -28.20 4.12
C ILE A 990 21.92 -27.64 3.84
N TYR A 991 22.08 -26.34 4.07
CA TYR A 991 23.34 -25.60 4.02
C TYR A 991 23.69 -25.15 5.44
N GLY A 992 24.84 -25.61 5.95
CA GLY A 992 25.38 -25.24 7.27
C GLY A 992 25.70 -23.77 7.36
N GLY A 993 26.49 -23.28 6.40
CA GLY A 993 26.96 -21.90 6.38
C GLY A 993 28.37 -21.81 6.92
N THR A 994 28.64 -20.83 7.77
CA THR A 994 29.96 -20.64 8.40
C THR A 994 29.90 -20.97 9.87
N GLY A 995 30.86 -21.77 10.37
CA GLY A 995 30.94 -22.21 11.76
C GLY A 995 30.94 -23.74 11.85
N ASN A 996 30.81 -24.30 13.06
CA ASN A 996 30.94 -25.75 13.24
C ASN A 996 29.56 -26.37 13.50
N ASP A 997 28.94 -26.83 12.42
CA ASP A 997 27.53 -27.13 12.38
C ASP A 997 27.21 -28.59 12.71
N ARG A 998 25.96 -28.82 13.09
CA ARG A 998 25.39 -30.13 13.36
C ARG A 998 24.18 -30.35 12.49
N ILE A 999 24.37 -31.03 11.38
CA ILE A 999 23.37 -31.22 10.33
C ILE A 999 22.82 -32.65 10.36
N SER A 1000 21.50 -32.83 10.35
CA SER A 1000 20.84 -34.14 10.36
C SER A 1000 19.71 -34.18 9.34
N GLY A 1001 19.89 -34.93 8.25
CA GLY A 1001 18.91 -35.05 7.16
C GLY A 1001 17.60 -35.72 7.58
N LYS A 1002 17.64 -36.62 8.57
CA LYS A 1002 16.48 -37.41 9.03
C LYS A 1002 15.99 -38.42 7.99
N SER A 1003 14.80 -38.24 7.43
CA SER A 1003 14.09 -39.30 6.72
C SER A 1003 13.81 -38.96 5.26
N GLY A 1004 14.81 -38.91 4.41
CA GLY A 1004 14.61 -38.86 2.97
C GLY A 1004 15.91 -39.09 2.24
N ASN A 1005 15.93 -38.76 0.95
CA ASN A 1005 17.20 -38.71 0.21
C ASN A 1005 17.72 -37.28 0.28
N ASP A 1006 18.51 -37.00 1.31
CA ASP A 1006 18.82 -35.62 1.67
C ASP A 1006 20.11 -35.14 0.98
N THR A 1007 20.23 -33.83 0.78
CA THR A 1007 21.41 -33.17 0.24
C THR A 1007 21.94 -32.20 1.30
N LEU A 1008 23.09 -32.55 1.89
CA LEU A 1008 23.61 -31.90 3.09
C LEU A 1008 24.99 -31.29 2.80
N TYR A 1009 25.11 -29.98 2.96
CA TYR A 1009 26.33 -29.20 2.81
C TYR A 1009 26.71 -28.62 4.17
N GLY A 1010 27.88 -28.95 4.71
CA GLY A 1010 28.43 -28.30 5.91
C GLY A 1010 28.90 -26.87 5.61
N GLU A 1011 29.45 -26.67 4.41
CA GLU A 1011 30.04 -25.42 3.96
C GLU A 1011 31.35 -25.08 4.68
N ALA A 1012 31.41 -24.15 5.62
CA ALA A 1012 32.68 -23.68 6.17
C ALA A 1012 32.80 -23.88 7.69
N GLY A 1013 33.56 -24.87 8.12
CA GLY A 1013 34.02 -25.10 9.49
C GLY A 1013 34.22 -26.60 9.75
N ASP A 1014 34.44 -27.01 11.01
CA ASP A 1014 34.60 -28.43 11.34
C ASP A 1014 33.21 -29.04 11.68
N ASP A 1015 32.50 -29.54 10.69
CA ASP A 1015 31.07 -29.92 10.78
C ASP A 1015 30.84 -31.37 11.20
N ILE A 1016 29.62 -31.64 11.68
CA ILE A 1016 29.13 -32.99 11.93
C ILE A 1016 27.82 -33.21 11.18
N ILE A 1017 27.87 -34.06 10.15
CA ILE A 1017 26.75 -34.31 9.23
C ILE A 1017 26.26 -35.75 9.36
N TRP A 1018 24.96 -35.91 9.64
CA TRP A 1018 24.24 -37.18 9.66
C TRP A 1018 23.26 -37.26 8.50
N GLY A 1019 23.50 -38.16 7.53
CA GLY A 1019 22.52 -38.46 6.47
C GLY A 1019 21.28 -39.19 7.00
N ASP A 1020 21.43 -39.94 8.08
CA ASP A 1020 20.36 -40.71 8.72
C ASP A 1020 19.71 -41.78 7.80
N ALA A 1021 18.54 -41.53 7.21
CA ALA A 1021 17.72 -42.56 6.59
C ALA A 1021 17.23 -42.24 5.17
N GLY A 1022 18.11 -42.39 4.19
CA GLY A 1022 17.76 -42.60 2.78
C GLY A 1022 19.03 -42.64 1.94
N ASP A 1023 18.93 -42.40 0.64
CA ASP A 1023 20.11 -42.33 -0.24
C ASP A 1023 20.62 -40.87 -0.27
N ASP A 1024 21.52 -40.55 0.66
CA ASP A 1024 21.90 -39.15 0.96
C ASP A 1024 23.18 -38.70 0.22
N LEU A 1025 23.29 -37.40 -0.05
CA LEU A 1025 24.52 -36.72 -0.47
C LEU A 1025 25.04 -35.87 0.69
N LEU A 1026 26.28 -36.14 1.13
CA LEU A 1026 26.93 -35.41 2.21
C LEU A 1026 28.21 -34.77 1.68
N TRP A 1027 28.32 -33.46 1.79
CA TRP A 1027 29.52 -32.68 1.51
C TRP A 1027 29.87 -31.86 2.76
N GLY A 1028 31.02 -32.16 3.38
CA GLY A 1028 31.52 -31.39 4.51
C GLY A 1028 31.83 -29.95 4.12
N GLY A 1029 32.79 -29.78 3.20
CA GLY A 1029 33.15 -28.47 2.68
C GLY A 1029 34.52 -28.05 3.22
N LEU A 1030 34.72 -26.78 3.52
CA LEU A 1030 35.95 -26.24 4.08
C LEU A 1030 36.05 -26.58 5.58
N GLY A 1031 36.93 -27.49 5.97
CA GLY A 1031 37.22 -27.84 7.36
C GLY A 1031 37.60 -29.30 7.52
N ASN A 1032 37.58 -29.82 8.75
CA ASN A 1032 37.80 -31.24 9.01
C ASN A 1032 36.51 -31.87 9.52
N ASP A 1033 35.70 -32.33 8.57
CA ASP A 1033 34.32 -32.69 8.87
C ASP A 1033 34.17 -34.12 9.35
N THR A 1034 33.04 -34.42 9.99
CA THR A 1034 32.64 -35.76 10.36
C THR A 1034 31.36 -36.13 9.63
N LEU A 1035 31.47 -37.00 8.62
CA LEU A 1035 30.35 -37.44 7.79
C LEU A 1035 29.89 -38.83 8.22
N ILE A 1036 28.62 -38.96 8.57
CA ILE A 1036 28.01 -40.20 9.05
C ILE A 1036 26.82 -40.54 8.15
N GLY A 1037 26.92 -41.66 7.43
CA GLY A 1037 25.87 -42.04 6.48
C GLY A 1037 24.59 -42.47 7.19
N ASN A 1038 24.66 -43.35 8.19
CA ASN A 1038 23.46 -43.97 8.78
C ASN A 1038 23.53 -44.04 10.32
N ASN A 1039 22.55 -43.46 11.01
CA ASN A 1039 22.56 -43.44 12.47
C ASN A 1039 21.73 -44.58 13.15
N PHE A 1040 22.42 -45.35 13.99
CA PHE A 1040 22.02 -46.27 15.08
C PHE A 1040 20.73 -47.14 15.08
N SER A 1041 19.81 -47.17 14.11
CA SER A 1041 18.74 -48.20 14.12
C SER A 1041 17.95 -48.39 12.82
N GLY A 1042 18.62 -48.55 11.68
CA GLY A 1042 18.02 -49.26 10.53
C GLY A 1042 17.91 -48.51 9.20
N GLY A 1043 18.66 -47.42 8.98
CA GLY A 1043 18.82 -46.84 7.64
C GLY A 1043 19.52 -47.82 6.68
N SER A 1044 18.97 -48.01 5.50
CA SER A 1044 19.50 -48.88 4.44
C SER A 1044 19.80 -48.09 3.16
N GLY A 1045 20.40 -46.91 3.33
CA GLY A 1045 20.74 -45.95 2.29
C GLY A 1045 21.99 -46.28 1.49
N ARG A 1046 22.08 -45.79 0.25
CA ARG A 1046 23.28 -45.71 -0.60
C ARG A 1046 23.74 -44.27 -0.64
N ASN A 1047 24.69 -43.95 0.23
CA ASN A 1047 25.04 -42.55 0.45
C ASN A 1047 26.26 -42.18 -0.40
N THR A 1048 26.34 -40.92 -0.79
CA THR A 1048 27.47 -40.34 -1.52
C THR A 1048 28.17 -39.33 -0.61
N PHE A 1049 29.42 -39.62 -0.26
CA PHE A 1049 30.28 -38.70 0.51
C PHE A 1049 31.16 -37.94 -0.48
N VAL A 1050 30.98 -36.64 -0.59
CA VAL A 1050 31.67 -35.78 -1.56
C VAL A 1050 33.01 -35.34 -0.99
N LEU A 1051 34.07 -35.42 -1.80
CA LEU A 1051 35.42 -34.95 -1.46
C LEU A 1051 35.91 -33.99 -2.54
N ALA A 1052 36.47 -32.86 -2.14
CA ALA A 1052 37.21 -31.96 -3.02
C ALA A 1052 38.63 -31.69 -2.51
N ALA A 1053 39.46 -31.10 -3.38
CA ALA A 1053 40.81 -30.67 -3.03
C ALA A 1053 40.80 -29.28 -2.41
N GLY A 1054 41.63 -29.06 -1.39
CA GLY A 1054 41.75 -27.77 -0.69
C GLY A 1054 40.71 -27.53 0.39
N GLU A 1055 39.85 -28.53 0.65
CA GLU A 1055 38.72 -28.43 1.57
C GLU A 1055 39.05 -28.92 2.98
N GLY A 1056 40.09 -29.74 3.15
CA GLY A 1056 40.55 -30.19 4.46
C GLY A 1056 40.54 -31.70 4.56
N THR A 1057 40.46 -32.26 5.77
CA THR A 1057 40.54 -33.71 6.01
C THR A 1057 39.32 -34.24 6.71
N ASP A 1058 38.41 -34.80 5.93
CA ASP A 1058 37.15 -35.33 6.45
C ASP A 1058 37.32 -36.69 7.10
N THR A 1059 36.44 -37.01 8.03
CA THR A 1059 36.30 -38.32 8.65
C THR A 1059 34.97 -38.93 8.26
N ILE A 1060 35.02 -39.94 7.40
CA ILE A 1060 33.83 -40.72 7.03
C ILE A 1060 33.68 -41.89 8.00
N ILE A 1061 32.57 -41.89 8.72
CA ILE A 1061 32.16 -42.95 9.63
C ILE A 1061 31.12 -43.80 8.92
N ASP A 1062 31.20 -45.12 9.10
CA ASP A 1062 30.22 -46.12 8.64
C ASP A 1062 30.13 -46.41 7.13
N PHE A 1063 31.08 -45.96 6.30
CA PHE A 1063 31.09 -46.26 4.87
C PHE A 1063 30.97 -47.77 4.56
N HIS A 1064 29.96 -48.15 3.77
CA HIS A 1064 29.73 -49.53 3.33
C HIS A 1064 30.23 -49.75 1.90
N ALA A 1065 31.40 -50.38 1.79
CA ALA A 1065 32.00 -50.77 0.51
C ALA A 1065 31.02 -51.56 -0.39
N GLY A 1066 30.80 -51.06 -1.60
CA GLY A 1066 29.90 -51.66 -2.61
C GLY A 1066 28.43 -51.24 -2.50
N ARG A 1067 28.08 -50.44 -1.50
CA ARG A 1067 26.78 -49.78 -1.37
C ARG A 1067 26.93 -48.26 -1.54
N ASP A 1068 27.78 -47.67 -0.72
CA ASP A 1068 28.01 -46.22 -0.66
C ASP A 1068 29.03 -45.80 -1.73
N LYS A 1069 29.06 -44.49 -2.02
CA LYS A 1069 29.90 -43.86 -3.04
C LYS A 1069 30.75 -42.76 -2.44
N ILE A 1070 31.90 -42.54 -3.07
CA ILE A 1070 32.71 -41.33 -2.89
C ILE A 1070 32.48 -40.45 -4.12
N GLY A 1071 31.94 -39.26 -3.89
CA GLY A 1071 31.81 -38.22 -4.89
C GLY A 1071 33.11 -37.46 -5.07
N LEU A 1072 33.50 -37.16 -6.31
CA LEU A 1072 34.69 -36.39 -6.64
C LEU A 1072 34.29 -35.17 -7.49
N THR A 1073 34.59 -33.97 -6.97
CA THR A 1073 34.29 -32.69 -7.65
C THR A 1073 35.53 -32.16 -8.37
N ASN A 1074 35.42 -30.97 -8.99
CA ASN A 1074 36.56 -30.25 -9.58
C ASN A 1074 37.36 -31.05 -10.63
N GLY A 1075 36.67 -31.96 -11.34
CA GLY A 1075 37.27 -32.81 -12.38
C GLY A 1075 38.20 -33.91 -11.84
N LEU A 1076 38.25 -34.13 -10.53
CA LEU A 1076 39.00 -35.23 -9.93
C LEU A 1076 38.44 -36.58 -10.36
N THR A 1077 39.35 -37.54 -10.55
CA THR A 1077 38.99 -38.92 -10.87
C THR A 1077 39.65 -39.88 -9.91
N PHE A 1078 39.14 -41.12 -9.84
CA PHE A 1078 39.76 -42.19 -9.06
C PHE A 1078 41.26 -42.40 -9.35
N ARG A 1079 41.73 -42.04 -10.55
CA ARG A 1079 43.14 -42.21 -10.94
C ARG A 1079 44.08 -41.20 -10.29
N ASP A 1080 43.54 -40.09 -9.81
CA ASP A 1080 44.30 -39.00 -9.21
C ASP A 1080 44.58 -39.27 -7.72
N LEU A 1081 43.86 -40.24 -7.14
CA LEU A 1081 43.90 -40.55 -5.70
C LEU A 1081 44.87 -41.69 -5.38
N ALA A 1082 45.47 -41.61 -4.19
CA ALA A 1082 46.12 -42.74 -3.53
C ALA A 1082 45.34 -43.15 -2.29
N ILE A 1083 45.18 -44.46 -2.08
CA ILE A 1083 44.45 -45.02 -0.94
C ILE A 1083 45.42 -45.83 -0.07
N GLY A 1084 45.68 -45.31 1.13
CA GLY A 1084 46.57 -45.90 2.13
C GLY A 1084 45.82 -46.51 3.31
N GLN A 1085 46.46 -47.42 4.05
CA GLN A 1085 45.89 -47.95 5.30
C GLN A 1085 46.55 -47.27 6.51
N SER A 1086 45.76 -46.81 7.47
CA SER A 1086 46.21 -46.27 8.75
C SER A 1086 45.40 -46.88 9.90
N GLY A 1087 46.00 -47.83 10.63
CA GLY A 1087 45.28 -48.57 11.68
C GLY A 1087 44.06 -49.32 11.11
N SER A 1088 42.88 -49.10 11.70
CA SER A 1088 41.60 -49.64 11.24
C SER A 1088 40.89 -48.80 10.17
N SER A 1089 41.52 -47.72 9.71
CA SER A 1089 40.94 -46.75 8.77
C SER A 1089 41.75 -46.68 7.49
N SER A 1090 41.10 -46.26 6.41
CA SER A 1090 41.76 -45.94 5.14
C SER A 1090 41.98 -44.43 5.02
N LEU A 1091 43.05 -44.03 4.34
CA LEU A 1091 43.35 -42.64 4.00
C LEU A 1091 43.19 -42.48 2.48
N ILE A 1092 42.34 -41.56 2.04
CA ILE A 1092 42.24 -41.15 0.64
C ILE A 1092 43.03 -39.85 0.51
N THR A 1093 44.02 -39.82 -0.38
CA THR A 1093 44.97 -38.70 -0.50
C THR A 1093 45.12 -38.23 -1.94
N LEU A 1094 45.30 -36.93 -2.13
CA LEU A 1094 45.70 -36.28 -3.38
C LEU A 1094 47.09 -35.66 -3.20
N GLY A 1095 48.13 -36.32 -3.73
CA GLY A 1095 49.50 -35.89 -3.48
C GLY A 1095 49.91 -36.03 -2.01
N GLU A 1096 50.20 -34.91 -1.33
CA GLU A 1096 50.52 -34.87 0.12
C GLU A 1096 49.28 -34.54 0.98
N GLU A 1097 48.18 -34.13 0.37
CA GLU A 1097 46.93 -33.78 1.04
C GLU A 1097 46.12 -35.03 1.37
N ILE A 1098 45.54 -35.07 2.57
CA ILE A 1098 44.61 -36.11 2.97
C ILE A 1098 43.21 -35.53 2.76
N LEU A 1099 42.44 -36.11 1.85
CA LEU A 1099 41.07 -35.69 1.60
C LEU A 1099 40.12 -36.33 2.61
N ALA A 1100 40.32 -37.61 2.94
CA ALA A 1100 39.45 -38.30 3.89
C ALA A 1100 40.13 -39.43 4.67
N VAL A 1101 39.68 -39.62 5.90
CA VAL A 1101 39.90 -40.77 6.76
C VAL A 1101 38.61 -41.60 6.80
N VAL A 1102 38.61 -42.77 6.16
CA VAL A 1102 37.44 -43.66 6.13
C VAL A 1102 37.56 -44.74 7.20
N ASN A 1103 36.72 -44.67 8.23
CA ASN A 1103 36.78 -45.54 9.39
C ASN A 1103 36.19 -46.93 9.12
N GLY A 1104 36.90 -47.98 9.51
CA GLY A 1104 36.39 -49.36 9.49
C GLY A 1104 36.40 -50.05 8.12
N VAL A 1105 36.91 -49.39 7.09
CA VAL A 1105 37.07 -49.93 5.72
C VAL A 1105 38.54 -50.15 5.42
N HIS A 1106 38.88 -51.28 4.81
CA HIS A 1106 40.25 -51.61 4.44
C HIS A 1106 40.60 -51.03 3.05
N ALA A 1107 41.81 -50.50 2.87
CA ALA A 1107 42.20 -49.75 1.67
C ALA A 1107 42.03 -50.54 0.35
N ASN A 1108 42.22 -51.86 0.40
CA ASN A 1108 42.05 -52.76 -0.74
C ASN A 1108 40.58 -53.04 -1.13
N ASP A 1109 39.61 -52.64 -0.31
CA ASP A 1109 38.19 -52.84 -0.59
C ASP A 1109 37.64 -51.74 -1.51
N PHE A 1110 38.36 -50.63 -1.67
CA PHE A 1110 38.00 -49.57 -2.61
C PHE A 1110 38.26 -49.99 -4.06
N THR A 1111 37.25 -49.78 -4.90
CA THR A 1111 37.33 -50.03 -6.35
C THR A 1111 36.82 -48.82 -7.13
N ALA A 1112 37.29 -48.64 -8.36
CA ALA A 1112 36.98 -47.46 -9.17
C ALA A 1112 35.48 -47.17 -9.35
N ASN A 1113 34.62 -48.20 -9.32
CA ASN A 1113 33.16 -48.05 -9.41
C ASN A 1113 32.51 -47.54 -8.12
N MET A 1114 33.24 -47.38 -7.02
CA MET A 1114 32.78 -46.71 -5.80
C MET A 1114 32.97 -45.20 -5.89
N PHE A 1115 33.68 -44.70 -6.89
CA PHE A 1115 33.93 -43.29 -7.10
C PHE A 1115 33.09 -42.80 -8.28
N VAL A 1116 32.42 -41.68 -8.09
CA VAL A 1116 31.56 -41.04 -9.10
C VAL A 1116 31.97 -39.58 -9.24
N ALA A 1117 31.87 -39.05 -10.45
CA ALA A 1117 31.90 -37.60 -10.63
C ALA A 1117 30.55 -37.06 -10.13
N VAL A 1118 30.61 -35.98 -9.35
CA VAL A 1118 29.43 -35.28 -8.83
C VAL A 1118 29.43 -33.88 -9.41
#